data_AF-A0A3D9I416-F1
#
_entry.id   AF-A0A3D9I416-F1
#
_cell.length_a   1.000
_cell.length_b   1.000
_cell.length_c   1.000
_cell.angle_alpha   90.00
_cell.angle_beta   90.00
_cell.angle_gamma   90.00
#
_symmetry.space_group_name_H-M   'P 1'
#
loop_
_entity.id
_entity.type
_entity.pdbx_description
1 polymer ?
#
loop_
_entity_poly.entity_id
_entity_poly.type
_entity_poly.pdbx_seq_one_letter_code
_entity_poly.pdbx_strand_id
1 'polypeptide(L)'
;MMKRTKRLTTVLLVLFMFIVIACSGNLPTLSANSEMTNPAVNSSEVLSSYEAESPDNTLTGTAAVRDCKPETGCSGGKKIGDFGQGASVQFNNVNVPSSGAYSVKLYYITQNTDPIRVTVNDGAPYTFTMPTTADWDTLGSFSIEESLNAGNNTIKFDVGGWGPDIDRIEISVSDIPDEEDPGEVDLNSYEAESPDNTLTGTTAVRDCHRATGCSGGKKIGDFGKGASLQFNNVNVPSPGIYTLRLDYLTQNSDPIRVTVNGGAPDTLTLPKTANWDTLGSFNMEVSLNAGSNTILIDDNGGWGPDIDRIKISVSENPPENPGNDGQIGDIGSPVDSKKFGHIRVTEHEKGVTLSTDAYKVTYNTESGLAAYEWNGKVMATGIYSTVELDQSLSSKDYAEHLFSLGSVKKIKDSHGKGIQVTFENNQAGLPTMKQIYQIYEDLPYFVTSEEVHSETPIHTNNIAPIVMNAQGGIDIGSYTDNRVLVVPYDNDMWSRYNARTINTPLNTDWYVSSELTAIYNNDNRNGLIIGSITHDTWKTGISWSGSNDRLNKLKVYGGFSSIATTHDTIPHGTISGTTLKSPQILVGYYEDYRDGLESFGQANADVAPPLAFGKDVPKGVPVGWNSWGAYGGTLSYDKVIAVSNYFKENIQNKSFNNKGNIYINMDSYWNSLTQQQLKDAVKVIRQNGQKPGIYDGVFVYWGDNMNQVVEGTNGQYTYGEIIMKDYNGQILPKLDGGYALDPTHPGTKQRIEYYYKNFFELGFEYIKIDFLTHASLEGQHYDPNVKTGTQAYNEGLAYVNKVLGGKMFISASIAPLFPSQYAHSRRISTDIDGTLSSTEYQLNNLTYGWWQNGTIYTYTDPDYMTLLKGGSLAAAQTRVNSAVISGTVFLNSDDVNDPTAQQYMEELLTNPKVNAVAIKGEAFRPVEGNTGINAADTFVLKDKRDYYLAVFNYTQTPVTKTVDLARAGISGATNYTVTDLWTDDSYNTNGAGQINISLAGAQSVLYKITLKSNGPKGKE
;
A
#
# COMPACT_ATOMS: atom_id res chain seq x y z
N MET A 1 27.64 32.06 49.14
CA MET A 1 29.09 32.34 49.01
C MET A 1 29.44 32.17 47.53
N MET A 2 29.79 33.24 46.78
CA MET A 2 31.16 33.79 46.59
C MET A 2 32.16 32.74 46.08
N LYS A 3 32.90 32.86 44.96
CA LYS A 3 33.08 33.88 43.88
C LYS A 3 33.63 33.11 42.64
N ARG A 4 33.20 33.29 41.38
CA ARG A 4 33.60 34.32 40.37
C ARG A 4 35.12 34.65 40.24
N THR A 5 35.77 34.22 39.15
CA THR A 5 36.50 35.01 38.09
C THR A 5 37.07 34.02 37.05
N LYS A 6 36.96 34.09 35.70
CA LYS A 6 36.95 35.10 34.60
C LYS A 6 38.34 35.57 34.08
N ARG A 7 38.53 35.40 32.74
CA ARG A 7 39.38 36.17 31.76
C ARG A 7 40.91 35.92 31.73
N LEU A 8 41.67 36.12 30.62
CA LEU A 8 41.39 36.15 29.14
C LEU A 8 42.74 36.33 28.35
N THR A 9 42.88 35.73 27.16
CA THR A 9 43.68 36.16 25.95
C THR A 9 45.23 36.33 25.92
N THR A 10 45.79 36.06 24.72
CA THR A 10 47.00 36.63 24.01
C THR A 10 48.11 35.57 23.75
N VAL A 11 48.45 35.06 22.54
CA VAL A 11 48.98 35.65 21.26
C VAL A 11 50.51 35.91 21.31
N LEU A 12 51.39 35.53 20.36
CA LEU A 12 51.33 34.72 19.09
C LEU A 12 52.74 34.58 18.41
N LEU A 13 53.01 33.54 17.57
CA LEU A 13 54.13 33.41 16.56
C LEU A 13 55.61 33.30 17.13
N VAL A 14 56.70 32.78 16.48
CA VAL A 14 56.95 31.93 15.27
C VAL A 14 58.43 31.41 15.09
N LEU A 15 58.62 30.38 14.23
CA LEU A 15 59.80 30.02 13.36
C LEU A 15 61.14 29.35 13.80
N PHE A 16 61.54 28.31 13.01
CA PHE A 16 62.88 27.94 12.44
C PHE A 16 64.03 27.39 13.36
N MET A 17 65.01 26.56 12.92
CA MET A 17 65.36 25.95 11.60
C MET A 17 66.33 24.73 11.70
N PHE A 18 66.44 23.95 10.60
CA PHE A 18 67.59 23.12 10.11
C PHE A 18 68.17 21.88 10.86
N ILE A 19 68.41 20.80 10.10
CA ILE A 19 69.75 20.37 9.59
C ILE A 19 69.60 19.35 8.44
N VAL A 20 70.58 19.31 7.51
CA VAL A 20 70.67 18.44 6.31
C VAL A 20 72.01 17.67 6.33
N ILE A 21 72.06 16.42 5.82
CA ILE A 21 73.28 15.75 5.26
C ILE A 21 72.88 14.53 4.39
N ALA A 22 73.68 14.21 3.36
CA ALA A 22 73.56 13.06 2.44
C ALA A 22 74.98 12.54 2.08
N CYS A 23 75.22 11.44 1.35
CA CYS A 23 74.40 10.48 0.57
C CYS A 23 74.70 9.02 1.06
N SER A 24 74.40 7.88 0.40
CA SER A 24 73.80 7.45 -0.89
C SER A 24 73.36 5.97 -0.73
N GLY A 25 72.70 5.26 -1.66
CA GLY A 25 72.23 5.53 -3.03
C GLY A 25 71.55 4.27 -3.63
N ASN A 26 70.93 4.43 -4.81
CA ASN A 26 70.25 3.41 -5.66
C ASN A 26 68.96 2.76 -5.13
N LEU A 27 67.82 3.25 -5.65
CA LEU A 27 66.50 2.62 -5.62
C LEU A 27 66.38 1.48 -6.65
N PRO A 28 65.41 0.57 -6.43
CA PRO A 28 64.31 0.45 -7.39
C PRO A 28 62.96 0.83 -6.74
N THR A 29 62.04 1.33 -7.57
CA THR A 29 60.78 1.96 -7.15
C THR A 29 59.67 0.97 -6.81
N LEU A 30 59.20 1.01 -5.56
CA LEU A 30 57.91 0.50 -5.10
C LEU A 30 57.32 1.56 -4.16
N SER A 31 56.39 2.37 -4.64
CA SER A 31 55.68 3.36 -3.82
C SER A 31 54.45 2.72 -3.19
N ALA A 32 54.46 2.57 -1.87
CA ALA A 32 53.25 2.30 -1.10
C ALA A 32 52.38 3.56 -1.04
N ASN A 33 51.06 3.38 -1.04
CA ASN A 33 50.09 4.45 -0.86
C ASN A 33 50.08 4.96 0.58
N SER A 34 49.95 6.28 0.74
CA SER A 34 49.30 6.88 1.91
C SER A 34 48.67 8.23 1.52
N GLU A 35 47.34 8.25 1.53
CA GLU A 35 46.46 9.40 1.78
C GLU A 35 46.76 10.73 1.05
N MET A 36 45.93 11.02 0.05
CA MET A 36 45.36 12.36 -0.08
C MET A 36 43.85 12.31 0.12
N THR A 37 43.37 13.27 0.89
CA THR A 37 41.97 13.65 1.10
C THR A 37 41.11 13.53 -0.17
N ASN A 38 40.02 12.76 -0.08
CA ASN A 38 39.02 12.70 -1.15
C ASN A 38 38.12 13.97 -1.08
N PRO A 39 38.11 14.85 -2.09
CA PRO A 39 37.13 15.94 -2.15
C PRO A 39 35.75 15.38 -2.54
N ALA A 40 34.69 16.15 -2.26
CA ALA A 40 33.32 15.76 -2.59
C ALA A 40 33.15 15.52 -4.11
N VAL A 41 32.49 14.41 -4.46
CA VAL A 41 32.05 14.13 -5.83
C VAL A 41 30.70 14.81 -6.04
N ASN A 42 30.64 15.85 -6.88
CA ASN A 42 29.38 16.35 -7.45
C ASN A 42 29.64 17.26 -8.68
N SER A 43 29.32 16.76 -9.88
CA SER A 43 28.83 17.52 -11.04
C SER A 43 28.81 16.64 -12.29
N SER A 44 27.72 16.64 -13.08
CA SER A 44 27.76 16.13 -14.45
C SER A 44 28.77 16.94 -15.28
N GLU A 45 29.52 16.28 -16.15
CA GLU A 45 30.52 16.95 -16.98
C GLU A 45 29.86 17.48 -18.25
N VAL A 46 29.70 18.80 -18.34
CA VAL A 46 29.21 19.47 -19.57
C VAL A 46 30.26 19.28 -20.66
N LEU A 47 29.92 18.49 -21.68
CA LEU A 47 30.81 18.14 -22.79
C LEU A 47 31.07 19.34 -23.70
N SER A 48 30.03 20.12 -23.98
CA SER A 48 30.12 21.29 -24.86
C SER A 48 28.97 22.27 -24.62
N SER A 49 29.19 23.53 -24.99
CA SER A 49 28.20 24.60 -24.89
C SER A 49 28.19 25.43 -26.17
N TYR A 50 27.01 25.82 -26.63
CA TYR A 50 26.80 26.49 -27.91
C TYR A 50 25.90 27.72 -27.71
N GLU A 51 26.47 28.90 -27.91
CA GLU A 51 25.76 30.18 -27.88
C GLU A 51 24.72 30.26 -29.00
N ALA A 52 23.52 30.76 -28.73
CA ALA A 52 22.45 30.84 -29.72
C ALA A 52 22.72 31.93 -30.77
N GLU A 53 23.40 33.02 -30.39
CA GLU A 53 23.82 34.10 -31.29
C GLU A 53 25.09 33.82 -32.09
N SER A 54 25.66 32.61 -31.99
CA SER A 54 26.82 32.20 -32.79
C SER A 54 26.55 32.42 -34.29
N PRO A 55 27.49 33.02 -35.05
CA PRO A 55 27.34 33.21 -36.49
C PRO A 55 27.32 31.90 -37.28
N ASP A 56 27.67 30.78 -36.64
CA ASP A 56 27.58 29.44 -37.22
C ASP A 56 26.16 28.85 -37.14
N ASN A 57 25.21 29.50 -36.47
CA ASN A 57 23.81 29.08 -36.37
C ASN A 57 22.94 29.69 -37.48
N THR A 58 21.87 28.99 -37.87
CA THR A 58 20.89 29.49 -38.84
C THR A 58 19.70 30.12 -38.11
N LEU A 59 19.42 31.40 -38.36
CA LEU A 59 18.20 32.07 -37.91
C LEU A 59 17.20 32.21 -39.06
N THR A 60 15.90 32.02 -38.78
CA THR A 60 14.82 32.28 -39.75
C THR A 60 13.65 33.04 -39.12
N GLY A 61 12.78 33.59 -39.96
CA GLY A 61 11.58 34.31 -39.51
C GLY A 61 11.96 35.65 -38.87
N THR A 62 11.41 35.93 -37.68
CA THR A 62 11.70 37.17 -36.94
C THR A 62 12.84 37.05 -35.94
N ALA A 63 13.36 35.83 -35.70
CA ALA A 63 14.47 35.58 -34.77
C ALA A 63 15.69 36.44 -35.10
N ALA A 64 16.20 37.17 -34.11
CA ALA A 64 17.33 38.05 -34.29
C ALA A 64 18.19 38.15 -33.03
N VAL A 65 19.49 38.40 -33.21
CA VAL A 65 20.41 38.68 -32.09
C VAL A 65 19.98 39.96 -31.38
N ARG A 66 19.86 39.89 -30.05
CA ARG A 66 19.54 40.99 -29.16
C ARG A 66 20.56 41.07 -28.03
N ASP A 67 20.81 42.27 -27.53
CA ASP A 67 21.62 42.44 -26.32
C ASP A 67 20.80 41.95 -25.12
N CYS A 68 21.45 41.22 -24.22
CA CYS A 68 20.85 40.79 -22.96
C CYS A 68 21.31 41.71 -21.82
N LYS A 69 20.43 41.96 -20.85
CA LYS A 69 20.77 42.80 -19.71
C LYS A 69 21.85 42.12 -18.86
N PRO A 70 22.87 42.84 -18.35
CA PRO A 70 23.91 42.26 -17.50
C PRO A 70 23.35 41.52 -16.27
N GLU A 71 22.27 42.04 -15.68
CA GLU A 71 21.57 41.45 -14.54
C GLU A 71 20.82 40.14 -14.84
N THR A 72 20.49 39.87 -16.11
CA THR A 72 19.82 38.62 -16.55
C THR A 72 20.79 37.44 -16.62
N GLY A 73 22.09 37.70 -16.82
CA GLY A 73 23.12 36.66 -16.78
C GLY A 73 23.24 35.77 -18.03
N CYS A 74 22.72 36.20 -19.18
CA CYS A 74 22.94 35.54 -20.47
C CYS A 74 24.44 35.38 -20.78
N SER A 75 24.81 34.26 -21.40
CA SER A 75 26.16 34.09 -21.94
C SER A 75 26.39 35.01 -23.14
N GLY A 76 27.66 35.35 -23.41
CA GLY A 76 28.04 36.38 -24.39
C GLY A 76 27.53 37.82 -24.13
N GLY A 77 26.65 38.04 -23.14
CA GLY A 77 25.86 39.27 -22.98
C GLY A 77 24.76 39.44 -24.04
N LYS A 78 24.36 38.36 -24.73
CA LYS A 78 23.44 38.39 -25.87
C LYS A 78 22.46 37.23 -25.81
N LYS A 79 21.47 37.24 -26.71
CA LYS A 79 20.54 36.13 -26.91
C LYS A 79 19.87 36.24 -28.29
N ILE A 80 19.23 35.16 -28.75
CA ILE A 80 18.27 35.22 -29.84
C ILE A 80 16.91 35.61 -29.27
N GLY A 81 16.38 36.76 -29.69
CA GLY A 81 15.04 37.21 -29.32
C GLY A 81 14.18 37.53 -30.53
N ASP A 82 13.03 38.19 -30.26
CA ASP A 82 11.96 38.42 -31.23
C ASP A 82 11.43 37.11 -31.86
N PHE A 83 11.29 36.07 -31.03
CA PHE A 83 10.92 34.70 -31.44
C PHE A 83 9.42 34.55 -31.74
N GLY A 84 8.89 35.37 -32.66
CA GLY A 84 7.49 35.35 -33.09
C GLY A 84 7.15 34.26 -34.11
N GLN A 85 5.95 34.33 -34.68
CA GLN A 85 5.40 33.29 -35.56
C GLN A 85 6.31 32.96 -36.75
N GLY A 86 6.78 31.71 -36.83
CA GLY A 86 7.69 31.22 -37.86
C GLY A 86 9.18 31.56 -37.63
N ALA A 87 9.52 32.10 -36.46
CA ALA A 87 10.90 32.25 -36.01
C ALA A 87 11.55 30.88 -35.77
N SER A 88 12.85 30.76 -36.05
CA SER A 88 13.64 29.61 -35.63
C SER A 88 15.12 29.96 -35.37
N VAL A 89 15.75 29.18 -34.50
CA VAL A 89 17.20 29.07 -34.35
C VAL A 89 17.61 27.61 -34.57
N GLN A 90 18.58 27.38 -35.45
CA GLN A 90 19.19 26.08 -35.66
C GLN A 90 20.68 26.13 -35.34
N PHE A 91 21.07 25.39 -34.32
CA PHE A 91 22.45 25.06 -34.01
C PHE A 91 22.94 24.06 -35.07
N ASN A 92 23.92 24.43 -35.87
CA ASN A 92 24.31 23.63 -37.06
C ASN A 92 25.44 22.63 -36.81
N ASN A 93 26.23 22.81 -35.74
CA ASN A 93 27.48 22.09 -35.51
C ASN A 93 27.57 21.53 -34.07
N VAL A 94 26.48 20.94 -33.57
CA VAL A 94 26.45 20.33 -32.23
C VAL A 94 27.24 19.03 -32.28
N ASN A 95 28.50 19.08 -31.84
CA ASN A 95 29.44 17.97 -31.92
C ASN A 95 29.39 17.10 -30.65
N VAL A 96 29.28 15.79 -30.82
CA VAL A 96 29.37 14.81 -29.71
C VAL A 96 30.36 13.68 -30.05
N PRO A 97 31.06 13.11 -29.04
CA PRO A 97 32.15 12.15 -29.27
C PRO A 97 31.69 10.77 -29.77
N SER A 98 30.46 10.37 -29.46
CA SER A 98 29.86 9.08 -29.81
C SER A 98 28.36 9.23 -30.08
N SER A 99 27.75 8.28 -30.81
CA SER A 99 26.29 8.25 -30.93
C SER A 99 25.68 7.80 -29.61
N GLY A 100 24.58 8.42 -29.16
CA GLY A 100 23.94 8.10 -27.89
C GLY A 100 22.88 9.14 -27.48
N ALA A 101 22.30 8.95 -26.29
CA ALA A 101 21.44 9.93 -25.65
C ALA A 101 22.28 11.01 -24.93
N TYR A 102 21.89 12.26 -25.09
CA TYR A 102 22.54 13.42 -24.46
C TYR A 102 21.49 14.36 -23.90
N SER A 103 21.76 14.93 -22.73
CA SER A 103 20.93 15.99 -22.17
C SER A 103 21.27 17.30 -22.86
N VAL A 104 20.27 17.89 -23.52
CA VAL A 104 20.34 19.19 -24.18
C VAL A 104 19.67 20.21 -23.26
N LYS A 105 20.48 20.89 -22.46
CA LYS A 105 20.02 21.91 -21.51
C LYS A 105 19.91 23.26 -22.22
N LEU A 106 18.69 23.67 -22.54
CA LEU A 106 18.35 24.96 -23.13
C LEU A 106 18.31 26.05 -22.05
N TYR A 107 19.02 27.15 -22.27
CA TYR A 107 18.93 28.38 -21.45
C TYR A 107 18.08 29.40 -22.19
N TYR A 108 17.03 29.91 -21.53
CA TYR A 108 15.96 30.66 -22.20
C TYR A 108 15.21 31.60 -21.25
N ILE A 109 14.39 32.48 -21.83
CA ILE A 109 13.51 33.43 -21.12
C ILE A 109 12.13 33.40 -21.78
N THR A 110 11.06 33.18 -21.01
CA THR A 110 9.68 33.24 -21.53
C THR A 110 8.64 33.43 -20.44
N GLN A 111 7.61 34.23 -20.71
CA GLN A 111 6.32 34.13 -19.99
C GLN A 111 5.18 33.58 -20.88
N ASN A 112 5.52 33.07 -22.07
CA ASN A 112 4.58 32.41 -22.96
C ASN A 112 4.58 30.90 -22.70
N THR A 113 3.39 30.29 -22.70
CA THR A 113 3.18 28.84 -22.58
C THR A 113 2.94 28.15 -23.93
N ASP A 114 3.12 28.88 -25.05
CA ASP A 114 3.02 28.34 -26.40
C ASP A 114 4.08 27.23 -26.59
N PRO A 115 3.71 26.05 -27.15
CA PRO A 115 4.68 24.98 -27.37
C PRO A 115 5.78 25.39 -28.34
N ILE A 116 7.03 25.07 -27.98
CA ILE A 116 8.17 25.15 -28.89
C ILE A 116 8.33 23.81 -29.62
N ARG A 117 8.76 23.88 -30.88
CA ARG A 117 8.99 22.73 -31.74
C ARG A 117 10.49 22.48 -31.88
N VAL A 118 10.92 21.25 -31.64
CA VAL A 118 12.30 20.82 -31.78
C VAL A 118 12.47 19.81 -32.92
N THR A 119 13.52 20.01 -33.71
CA THR A 119 13.94 19.13 -34.82
C THR A 119 15.41 18.84 -34.65
N VAL A 120 15.77 17.56 -34.47
CA VAL A 120 17.17 17.12 -34.43
C VAL A 120 17.51 16.37 -35.70
N ASN A 121 18.60 16.78 -36.36
CA ASN A 121 19.02 16.32 -37.68
C ASN A 121 17.85 16.40 -38.69
N ASP A 122 17.78 15.47 -39.65
CA ASP A 122 16.64 15.34 -40.59
C ASP A 122 15.41 14.63 -39.96
N GLY A 123 15.32 14.58 -38.63
CA GLY A 123 14.26 13.90 -37.91
C GLY A 123 12.89 14.61 -38.00
N ALA A 124 11.82 13.88 -37.68
CA ALA A 124 10.49 14.48 -37.56
C ALA A 124 10.47 15.48 -36.38
N PRO A 125 9.88 16.67 -36.56
CA PRO A 125 9.79 17.67 -35.50
C PRO A 125 8.72 17.29 -34.46
N TYR A 126 9.00 17.54 -33.18
CA TYR A 126 8.06 17.32 -32.06
C TYR A 126 7.95 18.59 -31.20
N THR A 127 6.96 18.67 -30.30
CA THR A 127 6.69 19.88 -29.51
C THR A 127 6.64 19.63 -28.01
N PHE A 128 7.11 20.60 -27.21
CA PHE A 128 6.92 20.65 -25.76
C PHE A 128 6.61 22.07 -25.28
N THR A 129 5.99 22.18 -24.11
CA THR A 129 5.80 23.47 -23.41
C THR A 129 6.88 23.60 -22.35
N MET A 130 7.66 24.69 -22.42
CA MET A 130 8.65 25.01 -21.38
C MET A 130 7.98 25.65 -20.16
N PRO A 131 8.53 25.46 -18.94
CA PRO A 131 8.19 26.28 -17.79
C PRO A 131 8.39 27.77 -18.09
N THR A 132 7.52 28.64 -17.58
CA THR A 132 7.73 30.09 -17.65
C THR A 132 8.83 30.55 -16.70
N THR A 133 9.68 31.46 -17.14
CA THR A 133 10.60 32.19 -16.26
C THR A 133 9.85 33.18 -15.38
N ALA A 134 10.45 33.60 -14.25
CA ALA A 134 9.79 34.50 -13.29
C ALA A 134 9.35 35.83 -13.91
N ASP A 135 10.14 36.33 -14.88
CA ASP A 135 9.80 37.45 -15.76
C ASP A 135 10.62 37.36 -17.07
N TRP A 136 10.51 38.40 -17.91
CA TRP A 136 11.27 38.55 -19.17
C TRP A 136 12.72 39.03 -18.98
N ASP A 137 13.19 39.17 -17.74
CA ASP A 137 14.56 39.57 -17.38
C ASP A 137 15.29 38.48 -16.56
N THR A 138 14.66 37.33 -16.33
CA THR A 138 15.18 36.20 -15.56
C THR A 138 15.55 35.04 -16.48
N LEU A 139 16.82 34.62 -16.49
CA LEU A 139 17.26 33.44 -17.24
C LEU A 139 16.81 32.15 -16.55
N GLY A 140 16.06 31.31 -17.27
CA GLY A 140 15.72 29.95 -16.89
C GLY A 140 16.55 28.92 -17.67
N SER A 141 16.43 27.66 -17.26
CA SER A 141 16.99 26.54 -18.03
C SER A 141 16.09 25.31 -17.95
N PHE A 142 15.98 24.57 -19.05
CA PHE A 142 15.17 23.36 -19.18
C PHE A 142 15.94 22.33 -20.03
N SER A 143 15.99 21.08 -19.57
CA SER A 143 16.66 20.00 -20.29
C SER A 143 15.67 19.17 -21.10
N ILE A 144 16.10 18.75 -22.29
CA ILE A 144 15.45 17.71 -23.10
C ILE A 144 16.48 16.65 -23.47
N GLU A 145 16.06 15.39 -23.54
CA GLU A 145 16.94 14.29 -23.93
C GLU A 145 16.86 14.06 -25.44
N GLU A 146 18.02 14.03 -26.10
CA GLU A 146 18.10 13.84 -27.56
C GLU A 146 19.10 12.75 -27.94
N SER A 147 18.70 11.93 -28.91
CA SER A 147 19.60 10.99 -29.57
C SER A 147 20.45 11.72 -30.62
N LEU A 148 21.74 11.87 -30.34
CA LEU A 148 22.70 12.52 -31.23
C LEU A 148 23.63 11.49 -31.87
N ASN A 149 24.05 11.74 -33.11
CA ASN A 149 25.01 10.93 -33.84
C ASN A 149 26.45 11.35 -33.47
N ALA A 150 27.40 10.41 -33.47
CA ALA A 150 28.83 10.72 -33.36
C ALA A 150 29.26 11.75 -34.43
N GLY A 151 29.92 12.83 -34.00
CA GLY A 151 30.24 13.98 -34.85
C GLY A 151 29.19 15.09 -34.77
N ASN A 152 29.02 15.84 -35.87
CA ASN A 152 28.15 17.02 -35.90
C ASN A 152 26.67 16.65 -36.09
N ASN A 153 25.81 17.32 -35.31
CA ASN A 153 24.36 17.25 -35.38
C ASN A 153 23.79 18.65 -35.60
N THR A 154 22.58 18.71 -36.14
CA THR A 154 21.75 19.93 -36.09
C THR A 154 20.69 19.81 -35.01
N ILE A 155 20.46 20.89 -34.27
CA ILE A 155 19.34 21.01 -33.32
C ILE A 155 18.63 22.32 -33.63
N LYS A 156 17.36 22.24 -34.03
CA LYS A 156 16.53 23.38 -34.40
C LYS A 156 15.37 23.55 -33.43
N PHE A 157 15.21 24.76 -32.93
CA PHE A 157 14.06 25.22 -32.17
C PHE A 157 13.24 26.18 -33.05
N ASP A 158 11.92 26.01 -33.16
CA ASP A 158 11.02 26.91 -33.89
C ASP A 158 9.61 26.99 -33.27
N VAL A 159 8.82 28.02 -33.63
CA VAL A 159 7.47 28.23 -33.08
C VAL A 159 6.39 28.55 -34.12
N GLY A 160 5.16 28.10 -33.81
CA GLY A 160 3.94 28.53 -34.51
C GLY A 160 3.30 29.80 -33.94
N GLY A 161 3.64 30.18 -32.70
CA GLY A 161 3.10 31.32 -31.94
C GLY A 161 4.20 32.29 -31.49
N TRP A 162 4.21 32.68 -30.20
CA TRP A 162 5.30 33.46 -29.60
C TRP A 162 6.16 32.59 -28.68
N GLY A 163 7.41 32.39 -29.08
CA GLY A 163 8.39 31.57 -28.36
C GLY A 163 9.23 32.31 -27.31
N PRO A 164 10.22 31.61 -26.75
CA PRO A 164 11.18 32.17 -25.80
C PRO A 164 12.25 33.00 -26.50
N ASP A 165 12.90 33.89 -25.75
CA ASP A 165 14.26 34.32 -26.10
C ASP A 165 15.24 33.21 -25.67
N ILE A 166 16.17 32.82 -26.54
CA ILE A 166 17.10 31.69 -26.32
C ILE A 166 18.54 32.22 -26.17
N ASP A 167 19.19 31.85 -25.08
CA ASP A 167 20.56 32.23 -24.72
C ASP A 167 21.59 31.26 -25.32
N ARG A 168 21.56 30.00 -24.87
CA ARG A 168 22.46 28.94 -25.33
C ARG A 168 21.88 27.55 -25.12
N ILE A 169 22.56 26.53 -25.66
CA ILE A 169 22.40 25.13 -25.23
C ILE A 169 23.70 24.62 -24.60
N GLU A 170 23.57 23.81 -23.55
CA GLU A 170 24.65 22.98 -23.01
C GLU A 170 24.34 21.51 -23.32
N ILE A 171 25.36 20.77 -23.77
CA ILE A 171 25.29 19.34 -24.03
C ILE A 171 26.13 18.65 -22.96
N SER A 172 25.50 17.80 -22.15
CA SER A 172 26.19 16.86 -21.27
C SER A 172 25.89 15.43 -21.72
N VAL A 173 26.71 14.47 -21.29
CA VAL A 173 26.23 13.08 -21.22
C VAL A 173 24.95 13.11 -20.38
N SER A 174 23.96 12.30 -20.73
CA SER A 174 22.74 12.25 -19.91
C SER A 174 23.07 11.65 -18.55
N ASP A 175 22.81 12.41 -17.49
CA ASP A 175 22.78 11.95 -16.09
C ASP A 175 21.44 11.26 -15.77
N ILE A 176 20.70 10.83 -16.81
CA ILE A 176 19.82 9.68 -16.72
C ILE A 176 20.67 8.47 -17.12
N PRO A 177 21.19 7.69 -16.15
CA PRO A 177 21.44 6.29 -16.42
C PRO A 177 20.17 5.70 -17.06
N ASP A 178 20.36 4.91 -18.11
CA ASP A 178 19.61 3.65 -18.18
C ASP A 178 19.79 3.06 -16.77
N GLU A 179 18.71 2.97 -15.96
CA GLU A 179 18.77 2.72 -14.50
C GLU A 179 19.45 1.37 -14.20
N GLU A 180 20.77 1.38 -14.26
CA GLU A 180 21.69 0.51 -13.55
C GLU A 180 21.76 1.12 -12.15
N ASP A 181 21.19 0.41 -11.17
CA ASP A 181 21.64 0.52 -9.80
C ASP A 181 23.19 0.39 -9.83
N PRO A 182 23.98 1.25 -9.16
CA PRO A 182 25.44 1.16 -9.21
C PRO A 182 26.05 -0.17 -8.68
N GLY A 183 25.25 -1.19 -8.35
CA GLY A 183 25.65 -2.59 -8.20
C GLY A 183 25.14 -3.59 -9.27
N GLU A 184 24.17 -3.23 -10.12
CA GLU A 184 23.40 -4.17 -10.95
C GLU A 184 23.99 -4.32 -12.37
N VAL A 185 24.51 -5.51 -12.68
CA VAL A 185 25.05 -5.82 -14.02
C VAL A 185 23.93 -6.39 -14.90
N ASP A 186 23.41 -5.57 -15.80
CA ASP A 186 22.51 -5.98 -16.87
C ASP A 186 23.14 -7.10 -17.72
N LEU A 187 22.52 -8.29 -17.73
CA LEU A 187 23.03 -9.42 -18.51
C LEU A 187 22.54 -9.40 -19.96
N ASN A 188 21.24 -9.10 -20.16
CA ASN A 188 20.61 -9.06 -21.48
C ASN A 188 19.34 -8.19 -21.46
N SER A 189 19.12 -7.42 -22.52
CA SER A 189 17.84 -6.73 -22.83
C SER A 189 17.11 -7.46 -23.95
N TYR A 190 15.77 -7.52 -23.88
CA TYR A 190 14.90 -8.17 -24.86
C TYR A 190 13.74 -7.23 -25.26
N GLU A 191 13.76 -6.79 -26.51
CA GLU A 191 12.71 -5.95 -27.11
C GLU A 191 11.37 -6.70 -27.20
N ALA A 192 10.25 -6.04 -26.85
CA ALA A 192 8.93 -6.65 -26.91
C ALA A 192 8.46 -6.92 -28.34
N GLU A 193 8.80 -6.04 -29.29
CA GLU A 193 8.46 -6.16 -30.71
C GLU A 193 9.40 -7.08 -31.51
N SER A 194 10.36 -7.73 -30.85
CA SER A 194 11.23 -8.72 -31.49
C SER A 194 10.43 -9.77 -32.26
N PRO A 195 10.79 -10.07 -33.53
CA PRO A 195 10.09 -11.07 -34.33
C PRO A 195 10.27 -12.50 -33.82
N ASP A 196 11.19 -12.72 -32.86
CA ASP A 196 11.36 -14.00 -32.17
C ASP A 196 10.30 -14.23 -31.07
N ASN A 197 9.63 -13.17 -30.60
CA ASN A 197 8.56 -13.24 -29.61
C ASN A 197 7.25 -13.79 -30.21
N THR A 198 6.34 -14.26 -29.36
CA THR A 198 5.02 -14.75 -29.78
C THR A 198 3.91 -13.86 -29.26
N LEU A 199 3.03 -13.40 -30.15
CA LEU A 199 1.90 -12.52 -29.85
C LEU A 199 0.57 -13.25 -30.04
N THR A 200 -0.41 -13.04 -29.16
CA THR A 200 -1.77 -13.61 -29.28
C THR A 200 -2.85 -12.60 -28.92
N GLY A 201 -4.10 -12.86 -29.35
CA GLY A 201 -5.23 -11.98 -29.07
C GLY A 201 -5.15 -10.70 -29.90
N THR A 202 -5.28 -9.53 -29.27
CA THR A 202 -5.21 -8.23 -29.97
C THR A 202 -3.84 -7.56 -29.94
N THR A 203 -2.85 -8.10 -29.22
CA THR A 203 -1.50 -7.51 -29.16
C THR A 203 -0.92 -7.30 -30.55
N ALA A 204 -0.31 -6.14 -30.78
CA ALA A 204 0.41 -5.88 -32.01
C ALA A 204 1.53 -4.85 -31.80
N VAL A 205 2.53 -4.90 -32.69
CA VAL A 205 3.57 -3.88 -32.75
C VAL A 205 2.96 -2.52 -33.06
N ARG A 206 3.31 -1.52 -32.26
CA ARG A 206 2.94 -0.12 -32.40
C ARG A 206 4.21 0.73 -32.42
N ASP A 207 4.17 1.84 -33.14
CA ASP A 207 5.21 2.86 -33.01
C ASP A 207 5.01 3.54 -31.65
N CYS A 208 6.10 3.73 -30.90
CA CYS A 208 6.05 4.49 -29.66
C CYS A 208 6.28 5.98 -29.95
N HIS A 209 5.65 6.87 -29.18
CA HIS A 209 5.84 8.29 -29.34
C HIS A 209 7.31 8.66 -29.04
N ARG A 210 7.97 9.40 -29.93
CA ARG A 210 9.44 9.61 -29.86
C ARG A 210 9.90 10.21 -28.53
N ALA A 211 9.12 11.12 -27.94
CA ALA A 211 9.47 11.75 -26.66
C ALA A 211 9.32 10.82 -25.43
N THR A 212 8.76 9.62 -25.60
CA THR A 212 8.59 8.63 -24.54
C THR A 212 9.85 7.80 -24.29
N GLY A 213 10.76 7.72 -25.26
CA GLY A 213 12.04 7.05 -25.10
C GLY A 213 12.04 5.52 -25.21
N CYS A 214 10.93 4.90 -25.65
CA CYS A 214 10.83 3.45 -25.89
C CYS A 214 12.01 2.90 -26.71
N SER A 215 12.51 1.72 -26.33
CA SER A 215 13.54 1.03 -27.09
C SER A 215 13.05 0.64 -28.49
N GLY A 216 13.97 0.66 -29.47
CA GLY A 216 13.63 0.52 -30.90
C GLY A 216 12.69 1.60 -31.48
N GLY A 217 12.20 2.55 -30.69
CA GLY A 217 11.10 3.47 -31.04
C GLY A 217 9.74 2.78 -31.17
N LYS A 218 9.57 1.58 -30.58
CA LYS A 218 8.39 0.72 -30.76
C LYS A 218 7.92 0.15 -29.42
N LYS A 219 6.78 -0.54 -29.45
CA LYS A 219 6.20 -1.23 -28.31
C LYS A 219 5.20 -2.28 -28.78
N ILE A 220 4.86 -3.24 -27.92
CA ILE A 220 3.67 -4.07 -28.09
C ILE A 220 2.51 -3.39 -27.37
N GLY A 221 1.49 -3.01 -28.13
CA GLY A 221 0.27 -2.41 -27.60
C GLY A 221 -1.00 -3.17 -27.97
N ASP A 222 -2.16 -2.57 -27.67
CA ASP A 222 -3.49 -3.19 -27.79
C ASP A 222 -3.63 -4.47 -26.94
N PHE A 223 -3.15 -4.43 -25.71
CA PHE A 223 -3.13 -5.55 -24.76
C PHE A 223 -4.52 -5.75 -24.11
N GLY A 224 -5.39 -6.56 -24.71
CA GLY A 224 -6.71 -6.88 -24.13
C GLY A 224 -7.48 -8.02 -24.80
N LYS A 225 -8.58 -8.46 -24.16
CA LYS A 225 -9.49 -9.51 -24.67
C LYS A 225 -8.84 -10.91 -24.86
N GLY A 226 -7.97 -11.32 -23.94
CA GLY A 226 -7.18 -12.56 -24.02
C GLY A 226 -5.90 -12.38 -24.82
N ALA A 227 -5.30 -11.20 -24.76
CA ALA A 227 -4.02 -10.88 -25.40
C ALA A 227 -2.82 -11.37 -24.57
N SER A 228 -1.74 -11.73 -25.26
CA SER A 228 -0.48 -12.08 -24.59
C SER A 228 0.76 -11.82 -25.45
N LEU A 229 1.89 -11.59 -24.76
CA LEU A 229 3.24 -11.48 -25.31
C LEU A 229 4.13 -12.52 -24.62
N GLN A 230 4.69 -13.46 -25.37
CA GLN A 230 5.72 -14.36 -24.88
C GLN A 230 7.09 -13.94 -25.40
N PHE A 231 7.96 -13.53 -24.48
CA PHE A 231 9.39 -13.44 -24.71
C PHE A 231 9.96 -14.85 -24.84
N ASN A 232 10.55 -15.13 -26.00
CA ASN A 232 11.21 -16.40 -26.29
C ASN A 232 12.73 -16.23 -26.19
N ASN A 233 13.42 -17.31 -25.82
CA ASN A 233 14.89 -17.33 -25.77
C ASN A 233 15.49 -16.29 -24.81
N VAL A 234 14.85 -16.11 -23.65
CA VAL A 234 15.43 -15.36 -22.53
C VAL A 234 16.58 -16.19 -21.96
N ASN A 235 17.81 -15.84 -22.32
CA ASN A 235 19.01 -16.61 -22.02
C ASN A 235 19.72 -16.09 -20.77
N VAL A 236 20.09 -17.01 -19.87
CA VAL A 236 20.91 -16.72 -18.68
C VAL A 236 22.07 -17.74 -18.52
N PRO A 237 23.22 -17.34 -17.96
CA PRO A 237 24.43 -18.18 -17.93
C PRO A 237 24.38 -19.34 -16.93
N SER A 238 23.54 -19.24 -15.90
CA SER A 238 23.42 -20.19 -14.78
C SER A 238 21.96 -20.34 -14.35
N PRO A 239 21.55 -21.46 -13.71
CA PRO A 239 20.25 -21.48 -13.06
C PRO A 239 20.28 -20.57 -11.83
N GLY A 240 19.22 -19.82 -11.57
CA GLY A 240 19.19 -18.89 -10.45
C GLY A 240 17.97 -17.97 -10.44
N ILE A 241 17.99 -17.03 -9.50
CA ILE A 241 17.05 -15.93 -9.44
C ILE A 241 17.69 -14.72 -10.11
N TYR A 242 16.90 -14.00 -10.91
CA TYR A 242 17.31 -12.85 -11.70
C TYR A 242 16.27 -11.75 -11.56
N THR A 243 16.68 -10.48 -11.54
CA THR A 243 15.73 -9.38 -11.68
C THR A 243 15.25 -9.33 -13.12
N LEU A 244 13.93 -9.34 -13.30
CA LEU A 244 13.25 -8.90 -14.51
C LEU A 244 12.73 -7.50 -14.27
N ARG A 245 13.31 -6.54 -14.98
CA ARG A 245 12.74 -5.21 -15.16
C ARG A 245 11.83 -5.24 -16.37
N LEU A 246 10.57 -4.89 -16.17
CA LEU A 246 9.59 -4.65 -17.23
C LEU A 246 9.50 -3.15 -17.47
N ASP A 247 9.80 -2.70 -18.69
CA ASP A 247 9.57 -1.31 -19.10
C ASP A 247 8.24 -1.25 -19.89
N TYR A 248 7.32 -0.38 -19.46
CA TYR A 248 5.90 -0.41 -19.87
C TYR A 248 5.20 0.96 -19.79
N LEU A 249 3.97 1.03 -20.28
CA LEU A 249 3.11 2.22 -20.23
C LEU A 249 1.67 1.79 -19.89
N THR A 250 1.04 2.43 -18.89
CA THR A 250 -0.38 2.16 -18.56
C THR A 250 -1.04 3.27 -17.76
N GLN A 251 -2.31 3.55 -18.05
CA GLN A 251 -3.20 4.24 -17.08
C GLN A 251 -4.27 3.32 -16.50
N ASN A 252 -4.27 2.04 -16.88
CA ASN A 252 -5.17 1.03 -16.34
C ASN A 252 -4.56 0.44 -15.06
N SER A 253 -5.40 0.19 -14.06
CA SER A 253 -5.07 -0.62 -12.87
C SER A 253 -5.52 -2.08 -13.01
N ASP A 254 -5.89 -2.50 -14.22
CA ASP A 254 -6.18 -3.90 -14.52
C ASP A 254 -4.88 -4.72 -14.38
N PRO A 255 -4.91 -5.86 -13.69
CA PRO A 255 -3.71 -6.65 -13.46
C PRO A 255 -3.33 -7.50 -14.68
N ILE A 256 -2.02 -7.73 -14.81
CA ILE A 256 -1.44 -8.70 -15.75
C ILE A 256 -1.07 -10.01 -15.04
N ARG A 257 -0.81 -11.06 -15.81
CA ARG A 257 -0.13 -12.27 -15.34
C ARG A 257 1.22 -12.44 -16.01
N VAL A 258 2.21 -12.89 -15.25
CA VAL A 258 3.54 -13.27 -15.74
C VAL A 258 3.78 -14.73 -15.45
N THR A 259 4.07 -15.52 -16.49
CA THR A 259 4.32 -16.97 -16.39
C THR A 259 5.72 -17.27 -16.92
N VAL A 260 6.59 -17.75 -16.03
CA VAL A 260 7.97 -18.14 -16.37
C VAL A 260 8.02 -19.64 -16.63
N ASN A 261 8.59 -20.05 -17.77
CA ASN A 261 8.81 -21.45 -18.16
C ASN A 261 7.57 -22.37 -18.07
N GLY A 262 6.36 -21.81 -18.23
CA GLY A 262 5.10 -22.55 -18.10
C GLY A 262 4.72 -22.96 -16.67
N GLY A 263 5.31 -22.30 -15.66
CA GLY A 263 4.97 -22.48 -14.24
C GLY A 263 3.59 -21.92 -13.86
N ALA A 264 3.36 -21.74 -12.56
CA ALA A 264 2.17 -21.01 -12.11
C ALA A 264 2.28 -19.52 -12.50
N PRO A 265 1.21 -18.89 -13.03
CA PRO A 265 1.20 -17.46 -13.30
C PRO A 265 1.26 -16.67 -12.00
N ASP A 266 2.12 -15.66 -11.95
CA ASP A 266 2.11 -14.62 -10.94
C ASP A 266 1.24 -13.45 -11.42
N THR A 267 0.33 -12.95 -10.59
CA THR A 267 -0.59 -11.86 -10.96
C THR A 267 -0.14 -10.55 -10.34
N LEU A 268 0.10 -9.55 -11.18
CA LEU A 268 0.72 -8.27 -10.85
C LEU A 268 -0.23 -7.12 -11.21
N THR A 269 -0.35 -6.10 -10.35
CA THR A 269 -0.87 -4.79 -10.74
C THR A 269 0.31 -3.86 -10.90
N LEU A 270 0.52 -3.32 -12.09
CA LEU A 270 1.59 -2.36 -12.34
C LEU A 270 1.15 -0.95 -11.89
N PRO A 271 2.07 -0.13 -11.36
CA PRO A 271 1.83 1.31 -11.16
C PRO A 271 1.33 1.98 -12.44
N LYS A 272 0.43 2.96 -12.31
CA LYS A 272 0.05 3.80 -13.45
C LYS A 272 1.21 4.72 -13.82
N THR A 273 1.56 4.77 -15.10
CA THR A 273 2.43 5.80 -15.65
C THR A 273 1.67 7.13 -15.72
N ALA A 274 2.39 8.26 -15.75
CA ALA A 274 1.76 9.59 -15.75
C ALA A 274 0.80 9.82 -16.93
N ASN A 275 1.03 9.10 -18.05
CA ASN A 275 0.16 9.01 -19.22
C ASN A 275 0.64 7.84 -20.11
N TRP A 276 -0.03 7.61 -21.25
CA TRP A 276 0.31 6.57 -22.24
C TRP A 276 1.55 6.89 -23.12
N ASP A 277 2.21 8.01 -22.86
CA ASP A 277 3.43 8.48 -23.53
C ASP A 277 4.58 8.72 -22.53
N THR A 278 4.47 8.16 -21.31
CA THR A 278 5.51 8.15 -20.27
C THR A 278 5.88 6.70 -19.96
N LEU A 279 7.17 6.36 -20.07
CA LEU A 279 7.68 5.04 -19.72
C LEU A 279 7.73 4.88 -18.19
N GLY A 280 7.28 3.74 -17.69
CA GLY A 280 7.49 3.29 -16.31
C GLY A 280 8.27 1.98 -16.30
N SER A 281 8.95 1.71 -15.19
CA SER A 281 9.66 0.46 -14.93
C SER A 281 9.02 -0.29 -13.75
N PHE A 282 9.05 -1.62 -13.79
CA PHE A 282 8.62 -2.47 -12.68
C PHE A 282 9.57 -3.65 -12.53
N ASN A 283 10.21 -3.77 -11.37
CA ASN A 283 11.14 -4.85 -11.07
C ASN A 283 10.44 -5.98 -10.32
N MET A 284 10.58 -7.20 -10.84
CA MET A 284 10.18 -8.43 -10.17
C MET A 284 11.31 -9.46 -10.33
N GLU A 285 11.52 -10.34 -9.37
CA GLU A 285 12.52 -11.39 -9.55
C GLU A 285 11.92 -12.73 -9.98
N VAL A 286 12.61 -13.39 -10.90
CA VAL A 286 12.15 -14.59 -11.61
C VAL A 286 13.17 -15.72 -11.50
N SER A 287 12.68 -16.95 -11.36
CA SER A 287 13.52 -18.15 -11.36
C SER A 287 13.75 -18.64 -12.79
N LEU A 288 15.00 -18.57 -13.25
CA LEU A 288 15.39 -18.93 -14.62
C LEU A 288 16.37 -20.11 -14.61
N ASN A 289 16.21 -21.00 -15.60
CA ASN A 289 17.12 -22.11 -15.88
C ASN A 289 18.32 -21.61 -16.69
N ALA A 290 19.48 -22.27 -16.57
CA ALA A 290 20.61 -22.00 -17.46
C ALA A 290 20.23 -22.25 -18.93
N GLY A 291 20.65 -21.33 -19.80
CA GLY A 291 20.25 -21.32 -21.21
C GLY A 291 18.91 -20.62 -21.42
N SER A 292 18.14 -21.12 -22.40
CA SER A 292 16.91 -20.48 -22.90
C SER A 292 15.70 -20.72 -21.99
N ASN A 293 14.98 -19.64 -21.71
CA ASN A 293 13.74 -19.60 -20.94
C ASN A 293 12.62 -18.94 -21.75
N THR A 294 11.37 -19.13 -21.31
CA THR A 294 10.21 -18.36 -21.80
C THR A 294 9.60 -17.53 -20.68
N ILE A 295 9.16 -16.32 -21.02
CA ILE A 295 8.43 -15.42 -20.11
C ILE A 295 7.20 -14.92 -20.85
N LEU A 296 6.03 -15.40 -20.43
CA LEU A 296 4.73 -15.04 -20.99
C LEU A 296 4.08 -13.98 -20.11
N ILE A 297 3.67 -12.87 -20.71
CA ILE A 297 2.85 -11.83 -20.09
C ILE A 297 1.46 -11.90 -20.74
N ASP A 298 0.38 -11.96 -19.95
CA ASP A 298 -0.99 -11.98 -20.44
C ASP A 298 -1.92 -11.02 -19.68
N ASP A 299 -3.01 -10.61 -20.34
CA ASP A 299 -3.89 -9.53 -19.89
C ASP A 299 -4.85 -9.88 -18.73
N ASN A 300 -4.82 -11.12 -18.23
CA ASN A 300 -5.74 -11.64 -17.21
C ASN A 300 -7.25 -11.40 -17.53
N GLY A 301 -7.60 -11.17 -18.79
CA GLY A 301 -8.96 -10.82 -19.25
C GLY A 301 -9.34 -9.33 -19.14
N GLY A 302 -8.44 -8.45 -18.69
CA GLY A 302 -8.63 -7.00 -18.62
C GLY A 302 -8.02 -6.24 -19.81
N TRP A 303 -7.63 -4.98 -19.58
CA TRP A 303 -6.77 -4.18 -20.47
C TRP A 303 -5.39 -3.95 -19.84
N GLY A 304 -4.39 -4.69 -20.31
CA GLY A 304 -3.01 -4.58 -19.84
C GLY A 304 -2.26 -3.35 -20.35
N PRO A 305 -0.96 -3.24 -20.01
CA PRO A 305 -0.08 -2.16 -20.43
C PRO A 305 0.32 -2.30 -21.91
N ASP A 306 0.82 -1.22 -22.50
CA ASP A 306 1.75 -1.34 -23.61
C ASP A 306 3.13 -1.73 -23.05
N ILE A 307 3.85 -2.64 -23.70
CA ILE A 307 5.13 -3.20 -23.23
C ILE A 307 6.24 -2.82 -24.21
N ASP A 308 7.33 -2.26 -23.67
CA ASP A 308 8.50 -1.80 -24.43
C ASP A 308 9.57 -2.90 -24.53
N ARG A 309 10.13 -3.30 -23.39
CA ARG A 309 11.16 -4.35 -23.28
C ARG A 309 11.13 -5.03 -21.92
N ILE A 310 11.88 -6.13 -21.81
CA ILE A 310 12.36 -6.63 -20.51
C ILE A 310 13.88 -6.59 -20.46
N LYS A 311 14.44 -6.22 -19.30
CA LYS A 311 15.85 -6.41 -18.97
C LYS A 311 15.99 -7.52 -17.94
N ILE A 312 17.05 -8.30 -18.07
CA ILE A 312 17.44 -9.37 -17.14
C ILE A 312 18.84 -9.08 -16.63
N SER A 313 18.96 -8.91 -15.32
CA SER A 313 20.21 -8.72 -14.57
C SER A 313 20.40 -9.88 -13.60
N VAL A 314 21.64 -10.12 -13.15
CA VAL A 314 21.84 -10.97 -11.96
C VAL A 314 21.21 -10.23 -10.79
N SER A 315 20.32 -10.90 -10.06
CA SER A 315 19.75 -10.28 -8.86
C SER A 315 20.84 -9.94 -7.84
N GLU A 316 20.81 -8.71 -7.34
CA GLU A 316 21.60 -8.28 -6.18
C GLU A 316 21.24 -9.07 -4.92
N ASN A 317 20.03 -9.64 -4.88
CA ASN A 317 19.61 -10.66 -3.93
C ASN A 317 19.96 -12.05 -4.51
N PRO A 318 21.14 -12.62 -4.25
CA PRO A 318 21.54 -13.90 -4.85
C PRO A 318 20.49 -14.98 -4.57
N PRO A 319 20.31 -15.96 -5.51
CA PRO A 319 19.36 -17.05 -5.37
C PRO A 319 19.47 -17.63 -3.97
N GLU A 320 18.35 -17.63 -3.24
CA GLU A 320 18.33 -17.62 -1.78
C GLU A 320 19.46 -18.49 -1.21
N ASN A 321 20.37 -17.86 -0.46
CA ASN A 321 21.20 -18.56 0.50
C ASN A 321 20.42 -18.55 1.83
N PRO A 322 19.46 -19.47 2.05
CA PRO A 322 18.86 -19.62 3.35
C PRO A 322 19.99 -19.93 4.33
N GLY A 323 20.08 -19.13 5.39
CA GLY A 323 21.10 -19.32 6.42
C GLY A 323 21.06 -20.73 7.01
N ASN A 324 22.16 -21.13 7.63
CA ASN A 324 22.24 -22.43 8.30
C ASN A 324 21.50 -22.47 9.66
N ASP A 325 20.71 -21.43 9.98
CA ASP A 325 20.03 -21.23 11.27
C ASP A 325 18.89 -22.24 11.52
N GLY A 326 18.48 -23.01 10.50
CA GLY A 326 17.36 -23.96 10.62
C GLY A 326 17.57 -25.08 11.66
N GLN A 327 18.82 -25.34 12.06
CA GLN A 327 19.16 -26.28 13.13
C GLN A 327 19.47 -25.52 14.43
N ILE A 328 18.46 -25.37 15.31
CA ILE A 328 18.65 -24.65 16.58
C ILE A 328 19.60 -25.34 17.58
N GLY A 329 19.99 -26.60 17.33
CA GLY A 329 20.84 -27.41 18.19
C GLY A 329 20.08 -28.19 19.27
N ASP A 330 20.73 -29.20 19.85
CA ASP A 330 20.18 -29.96 20.98
C ASP A 330 20.23 -29.13 22.27
N ILE A 331 19.08 -29.04 22.96
CA ILE A 331 18.95 -28.33 24.25
C ILE A 331 19.34 -29.20 25.46
N GLY A 332 19.58 -30.50 25.26
CA GLY A 332 20.01 -31.43 26.30
C GLY A 332 18.90 -31.88 27.25
N SER A 333 19.31 -32.53 28.34
CA SER A 333 18.40 -33.15 29.32
C SER A 333 17.65 -32.11 30.15
N PRO A 334 16.40 -32.37 30.58
CA PRO A 334 15.70 -31.54 31.55
C PRO A 334 16.45 -31.45 32.90
N VAL A 335 16.61 -30.23 33.41
CA VAL A 335 17.30 -29.92 34.69
C VAL A 335 16.29 -29.54 35.78
N ASP A 336 15.32 -28.67 35.48
CA ASP A 336 14.22 -28.29 36.38
C ASP A 336 12.91 -28.10 35.57
N SER A 337 11.75 -28.24 36.22
CA SER A 337 10.44 -28.03 35.58
C SER A 337 9.41 -27.49 36.54
N LYS A 338 8.75 -26.40 36.17
CA LYS A 338 7.74 -25.70 36.98
C LYS A 338 6.46 -25.48 36.20
N LYS A 339 5.32 -25.73 36.86
CA LYS A 339 3.99 -25.45 36.31
C LYS A 339 3.49 -24.07 36.73
N PHE A 340 2.85 -23.40 35.79
CA PHE A 340 2.14 -22.14 35.96
C PHE A 340 0.74 -22.33 35.35
N GLY A 341 -0.20 -22.83 36.18
CA GLY A 341 -1.51 -23.26 35.69
C GLY A 341 -1.39 -24.47 34.75
N HIS A 342 -1.92 -24.35 33.54
CA HIS A 342 -1.79 -25.35 32.48
C HIS A 342 -0.39 -25.32 31.82
N ILE A 343 0.30 -24.17 31.86
CA ILE A 343 1.59 -23.97 31.21
C ILE A 343 2.70 -24.67 31.99
N ARG A 344 3.60 -25.36 31.28
CA ARG A 344 4.84 -25.92 31.82
C ARG A 344 6.03 -25.15 31.27
N VAL A 345 6.92 -24.71 32.16
CA VAL A 345 8.27 -24.26 31.82
C VAL A 345 9.24 -25.34 32.26
N THR A 346 10.08 -25.83 31.36
CA THR A 346 11.14 -26.81 31.66
C THR A 346 12.47 -26.21 31.22
N GLU A 347 13.40 -26.13 32.17
CA GLU A 347 14.79 -25.74 31.95
C GLU A 347 15.60 -27.01 31.61
N HIS A 348 16.46 -26.91 30.61
CA HIS A 348 17.33 -27.98 30.12
C HIS A 348 18.80 -27.53 30.23
N GLU A 349 19.74 -28.45 30.04
CA GLU A 349 21.19 -28.19 30.12
C GLU A 349 21.66 -27.04 29.21
N LYS A 350 20.99 -26.83 28.06
CA LYS A 350 21.34 -25.87 27.00
C LYS A 350 20.09 -25.15 26.43
N GLY A 351 19.01 -25.03 27.19
CA GLY A 351 17.80 -24.39 26.67
C GLY A 351 16.56 -24.49 27.54
N VAL A 352 15.42 -24.10 26.98
CA VAL A 352 14.13 -24.02 27.68
C VAL A 352 13.00 -24.47 26.77
N THR A 353 12.03 -25.19 27.32
CA THR A 353 10.74 -25.44 26.66
C THR A 353 9.59 -24.80 27.44
N LEU A 354 8.75 -24.04 26.72
CA LEU A 354 7.51 -23.44 27.20
C LEU A 354 6.36 -24.19 26.53
N SER A 355 5.60 -24.99 27.27
CA SER A 355 4.58 -25.90 26.71
C SER A 355 3.19 -25.62 27.26
N THR A 356 2.21 -25.56 26.37
CA THR A 356 0.77 -25.60 26.63
C THR A 356 0.20 -26.93 26.09
N ASP A 357 -1.11 -27.13 26.16
CA ASP A 357 -1.76 -28.27 25.50
C ASP A 357 -1.89 -28.05 23.96
N ALA A 358 -1.70 -26.82 23.47
CA ALA A 358 -1.84 -26.45 22.05
C ALA A 358 -0.49 -26.31 21.33
N TYR A 359 0.53 -25.76 21.99
CA TYR A 359 1.81 -25.42 21.38
C TYR A 359 3.00 -25.50 22.34
N LYS A 360 4.20 -25.52 21.75
CA LYS A 360 5.47 -25.46 22.46
C LYS A 360 6.43 -24.47 21.79
N VAL A 361 6.95 -23.54 22.58
CA VAL A 361 8.11 -22.72 22.22
C VAL A 361 9.36 -23.37 22.80
N THR A 362 10.39 -23.57 21.99
CA THR A 362 11.71 -24.07 22.40
C THR A 362 12.74 -22.99 22.14
N TYR A 363 13.62 -22.72 23.10
CA TYR A 363 14.72 -21.76 22.97
C TYR A 363 16.03 -22.44 23.35
N ASN A 364 17.07 -22.33 22.53
CA ASN A 364 18.39 -22.88 22.80
C ASN A 364 19.34 -21.78 23.29
N THR A 365 19.91 -21.94 24.49
CA THR A 365 20.78 -20.94 25.13
C THR A 365 22.26 -21.04 24.73
N GLU A 366 22.64 -22.01 23.91
CA GLU A 366 23.96 -22.05 23.25
C GLU A 366 23.95 -21.39 21.86
N SER A 367 22.82 -21.34 21.16
CA SER A 367 22.71 -20.78 19.81
C SER A 367 21.88 -19.49 19.72
N GLY A 368 21.12 -19.13 20.76
CA GLY A 368 20.22 -17.97 20.76
C GLY A 368 18.98 -18.14 19.87
N LEU A 369 18.78 -19.32 19.29
CA LEU A 369 17.72 -19.62 18.33
C LEU A 369 16.51 -20.29 18.98
N ALA A 370 15.32 -19.97 18.47
CA ALA A 370 14.05 -20.56 18.88
C ALA A 370 13.39 -21.40 17.78
N ALA A 371 12.52 -22.32 18.20
CA ALA A 371 11.63 -23.09 17.35
C ALA A 371 10.23 -23.19 17.95
N TYR A 372 9.21 -23.17 17.10
CA TYR A 372 7.79 -23.18 17.46
C TYR A 372 7.10 -24.43 16.94
N GLU A 373 6.37 -25.13 17.82
CA GLU A 373 5.73 -26.41 17.55
C GLU A 373 4.23 -26.36 17.89
N TRP A 374 3.41 -26.88 16.99
CA TRP A 374 1.98 -27.18 17.21
C TRP A 374 1.71 -28.63 16.85
N ASN A 375 0.79 -29.29 17.57
CA ASN A 375 0.40 -30.68 17.30
C ASN A 375 1.58 -31.69 17.22
N GLY A 376 2.69 -31.42 17.93
CA GLY A 376 3.91 -32.24 17.90
C GLY A 376 4.76 -32.12 16.62
N LYS A 377 4.50 -31.11 15.78
CA LYS A 377 5.31 -30.76 14.59
C LYS A 377 5.94 -29.38 14.76
N VAL A 378 7.24 -29.27 14.52
CA VAL A 378 7.93 -27.98 14.42
C VAL A 378 7.45 -27.27 13.16
N MET A 379 6.75 -26.15 13.32
CA MET A 379 6.21 -25.35 12.21
C MET A 379 7.15 -24.20 11.82
N ALA A 380 7.98 -23.75 12.77
CA ALA A 380 8.97 -22.69 12.57
C ALA A 380 10.26 -23.02 13.33
N THR A 381 11.43 -22.79 12.73
CA THR A 381 12.75 -23.07 13.31
C THR A 381 13.78 -22.00 12.90
N GLY A 382 14.83 -21.83 13.69
CA GLY A 382 15.87 -20.82 13.43
C GLY A 382 15.40 -19.39 13.68
N ILE A 383 14.52 -19.18 14.67
CA ILE A 383 13.92 -17.88 14.95
C ILE A 383 14.77 -17.07 15.93
N TYR A 384 15.09 -15.82 15.59
CA TYR A 384 15.82 -14.86 16.41
C TYR A 384 15.20 -13.45 16.29
N SER A 385 15.81 -12.42 16.90
CA SER A 385 15.39 -11.02 16.75
C SER A 385 16.54 -10.12 16.27
N THR A 386 16.22 -8.98 15.65
CA THR A 386 17.22 -8.00 15.16
C THR A 386 16.81 -6.56 15.41
N VAL A 387 17.78 -5.67 15.65
CA VAL A 387 17.57 -4.22 15.69
C VAL A 387 18.63 -3.50 14.84
N GLU A 388 18.22 -2.47 14.10
CA GLU A 388 19.14 -1.59 13.38
C GLU A 388 19.46 -0.36 14.26
N LEU A 389 20.70 -0.24 14.71
CA LEU A 389 21.22 0.95 15.41
C LEU A 389 22.27 1.64 14.50
N ASP A 390 23.36 2.18 15.05
CA ASP A 390 24.56 2.54 14.28
C ASP A 390 25.21 1.32 13.56
N GLN A 391 24.75 0.11 13.88
CA GLN A 391 25.08 -1.19 13.28
C GLN A 391 23.87 -2.12 13.41
N SER A 392 23.73 -3.10 12.51
CA SER A 392 22.74 -4.17 12.64
C SER A 392 23.15 -5.12 13.77
N LEU A 393 22.24 -5.41 14.69
CA LEU A 393 22.44 -6.34 15.81
C LEU A 393 21.41 -7.46 15.74
N SER A 394 21.85 -8.68 16.04
CA SER A 394 21.05 -9.90 15.93
C SER A 394 21.22 -10.75 17.19
N SER A 395 20.12 -11.18 17.80
CA SER A 395 20.13 -11.78 19.13
C SER A 395 20.93 -13.08 19.24
N LYS A 396 21.08 -13.82 18.12
CA LYS A 396 21.84 -15.07 18.02
C LYS A 396 23.37 -14.87 17.99
N ASP A 397 23.85 -13.67 17.65
CA ASP A 397 25.28 -13.40 17.47
C ASP A 397 25.95 -12.94 18.79
N TYR A 398 25.17 -12.85 19.86
CA TYR A 398 25.60 -12.45 21.20
C TYR A 398 26.36 -13.58 21.92
N ALA A 399 27.30 -13.21 22.80
CA ALA A 399 28.16 -14.17 23.48
C ALA A 399 27.48 -14.97 24.61
N GLU A 400 26.39 -14.46 25.18
CA GLU A 400 25.62 -15.10 26.25
C GLU A 400 24.12 -14.97 26.00
N HIS A 401 23.39 -16.10 26.04
CA HIS A 401 21.92 -16.13 25.98
C HIS A 401 21.39 -16.67 27.32
N LEU A 402 20.78 -15.81 28.14
CA LEU A 402 20.47 -16.11 29.53
C LEU A 402 18.98 -16.32 29.78
N PHE A 403 18.66 -17.33 30.58
CA PHE A 403 17.33 -17.60 31.14
C PHE A 403 17.43 -17.83 32.65
N SER A 404 16.31 -17.63 33.36
CA SER A 404 16.16 -18.09 34.74
C SER A 404 14.72 -18.47 35.05
N LEU A 405 14.48 -19.68 35.55
CA LEU A 405 13.15 -20.12 35.98
C LEU A 405 12.55 -19.27 37.12
N GLY A 406 13.40 -18.50 37.82
CA GLY A 406 13.00 -17.53 38.83
C GLY A 406 12.45 -16.21 38.26
N SER A 407 12.77 -15.85 37.01
CA SER A 407 12.33 -14.58 36.39
C SER A 407 10.95 -14.65 35.73
N VAL A 408 10.40 -15.86 35.54
CA VAL A 408 9.09 -16.10 34.91
C VAL A 408 7.97 -15.38 35.68
N LYS A 409 7.32 -14.43 35.03
CA LYS A 409 6.22 -13.62 35.60
C LYS A 409 4.89 -14.25 35.24
N LYS A 410 3.94 -14.31 36.19
CA LYS A 410 2.53 -14.60 35.85
C LYS A 410 1.90 -13.33 35.28
N ILE A 411 1.17 -13.46 34.18
CA ILE A 411 0.42 -12.37 33.56
C ILE A 411 -1.08 -12.64 33.60
N LYS A 412 -1.85 -11.56 33.65
CA LYS A 412 -3.29 -11.57 33.38
C LYS A 412 -3.66 -10.23 32.76
N ASP A 413 -3.87 -10.24 31.45
CA ASP A 413 -4.20 -9.10 30.60
C ASP A 413 -5.61 -9.29 30.02
N SER A 414 -5.90 -8.63 28.89
CA SER A 414 -7.17 -8.75 28.18
C SER A 414 -7.30 -10.03 27.37
N HIS A 415 -6.20 -10.60 26.85
CA HIS A 415 -6.22 -11.88 26.13
C HIS A 415 -6.51 -13.04 27.08
N GLY A 416 -5.89 -13.05 28.27
CA GLY A 416 -6.19 -14.09 29.24
C GLY A 416 -5.22 -14.17 30.42
N LYS A 417 -5.04 -15.39 30.92
CA LYS A 417 -4.03 -15.73 31.94
C LYS A 417 -2.86 -16.41 31.26
N GLY A 418 -1.67 -16.15 31.77
CA GLY A 418 -0.47 -16.75 31.20
C GLY A 418 0.78 -16.54 32.03
N ILE A 419 1.92 -16.68 31.36
CA ILE A 419 3.24 -16.26 31.84
C ILE A 419 3.93 -15.37 30.81
N GLN A 420 4.75 -14.44 31.30
CA GLN A 420 5.78 -13.79 30.51
C GLN A 420 7.14 -14.40 30.87
N VAL A 421 7.86 -14.80 29.83
CA VAL A 421 9.24 -15.30 29.87
C VAL A 421 10.12 -14.31 29.11
N THR A 422 11.36 -14.14 29.56
CA THR A 422 12.34 -13.26 28.92
C THR A 422 13.68 -13.96 28.83
N PHE A 423 14.26 -13.97 27.63
CA PHE A 423 15.62 -14.40 27.35
C PHE A 423 16.47 -13.13 27.16
N GLU A 424 17.58 -13.02 27.89
CA GLU A 424 18.46 -11.85 27.85
C GLU A 424 19.76 -12.20 27.10
N ASN A 425 20.00 -11.53 25.98
CA ASN A 425 21.18 -11.70 25.15
C ASN A 425 22.19 -10.62 25.52
N ASN A 426 23.39 -11.02 25.97
CA ASN A 426 24.42 -10.12 26.49
C ASN A 426 25.76 -10.26 25.75
N GLN A 427 26.37 -9.11 25.43
CA GLN A 427 27.69 -9.01 24.84
C GLN A 427 28.36 -7.72 25.33
N ALA A 428 29.61 -7.82 25.78
CA ALA A 428 30.35 -6.68 26.31
C ALA A 428 30.51 -5.58 25.24
N GLY A 429 30.04 -4.37 25.56
CA GLY A 429 30.08 -3.21 24.66
C GLY A 429 28.86 -3.04 23.74
N LEU A 430 27.89 -3.95 23.77
CA LEU A 430 26.61 -3.83 23.07
C LEU A 430 25.44 -3.62 24.04
N PRO A 431 24.30 -3.04 23.59
CA PRO A 431 23.04 -3.07 24.33
C PRO A 431 22.55 -4.51 24.58
N THR A 432 21.86 -4.76 25.69
CA THR A 432 21.20 -6.05 25.97
C THR A 432 19.93 -6.17 25.12
N MET A 433 19.85 -7.21 24.27
CA MET A 433 18.63 -7.55 23.52
C MET A 433 17.79 -8.57 24.31
N LYS A 434 16.52 -8.26 24.57
CA LYS A 434 15.61 -9.11 25.34
C LYS A 434 14.49 -9.64 24.47
N GLN A 435 14.50 -10.94 24.20
CA GLN A 435 13.40 -11.64 23.54
C GLN A 435 12.35 -12.03 24.59
N ILE A 436 11.10 -11.60 24.40
CA ILE A 436 10.02 -11.73 25.37
C ILE A 436 8.88 -12.55 24.78
N TYR A 437 8.49 -13.62 25.49
CA TYR A 437 7.38 -14.50 25.12
C TYR A 437 6.27 -14.43 26.17
N GLN A 438 5.05 -14.17 25.72
CA GLN A 438 3.82 -14.22 26.51
C GLN A 438 3.02 -15.47 26.10
N ILE A 439 3.01 -16.45 27.00
CA ILE A 439 2.41 -17.78 26.81
C ILE A 439 1.10 -17.83 27.59
N TYR A 440 0.01 -18.26 26.97
CA TYR A 440 -1.33 -18.23 27.58
C TYR A 440 -1.86 -19.64 27.89
N GLU A 441 -2.70 -19.75 28.92
CA GLU A 441 -3.19 -21.06 29.41
C GLU A 441 -4.13 -21.76 28.40
N ASP A 442 -5.04 -20.99 27.77
CA ASP A 442 -6.20 -21.53 27.04
C ASP A 442 -6.36 -20.92 25.62
N LEU A 443 -5.27 -20.45 25.00
CA LEU A 443 -5.28 -19.84 23.65
C LEU A 443 -4.43 -20.66 22.64
N PRO A 444 -4.75 -20.64 21.34
CA PRO A 444 -3.99 -21.35 20.30
C PRO A 444 -2.71 -20.62 19.85
N TYR A 445 -2.50 -19.39 20.33
CA TYR A 445 -1.39 -18.52 19.99
C TYR A 445 -0.57 -18.10 21.23
N PHE A 446 0.64 -17.62 20.98
CA PHE A 446 1.43 -16.82 21.92
C PHE A 446 1.69 -15.43 21.34
N VAL A 447 2.19 -14.52 22.17
CA VAL A 447 2.67 -13.20 21.73
C VAL A 447 4.17 -13.11 21.99
N THR A 448 4.92 -12.56 21.03
CA THR A 448 6.38 -12.33 21.14
C THR A 448 6.72 -10.87 20.85
N SER A 449 7.72 -10.34 21.54
CA SER A 449 8.24 -8.99 21.32
C SER A 449 9.70 -8.89 21.74
N GLU A 450 10.33 -7.76 21.41
CA GLU A 450 11.71 -7.45 21.76
C GLU A 450 11.79 -6.14 22.56
N GLU A 451 12.71 -6.11 23.53
CA GLU A 451 13.18 -4.86 24.13
C GLU A 451 14.70 -4.76 24.04
N VAL A 452 15.22 -3.61 23.61
CA VAL A 452 16.67 -3.34 23.53
C VAL A 452 17.04 -2.34 24.62
N HIS A 453 17.94 -2.71 25.52
CA HIS A 453 18.28 -1.96 26.72
C HIS A 453 19.73 -1.47 26.70
N SER A 454 19.95 -0.18 26.94
CA SER A 454 21.28 0.45 27.01
C SER A 454 21.35 1.46 28.16
N GLU A 455 22.55 1.64 28.73
CA GLU A 455 22.80 2.67 29.76
C GLU A 455 22.71 4.10 29.20
N THR A 456 22.98 4.27 27.90
CA THR A 456 22.87 5.54 27.18
C THR A 456 21.71 5.48 26.18
N PRO A 457 21.08 6.63 25.82
CA PRO A 457 20.07 6.66 24.78
C PRO A 457 20.58 6.04 23.47
N ILE A 458 19.84 5.07 22.96
CA ILE A 458 19.97 4.48 21.63
C ILE A 458 18.76 4.90 20.79
N HIS A 459 18.85 4.71 19.47
CA HIS A 459 17.81 5.11 18.54
C HIS A 459 17.67 4.08 17.41
N THR A 460 16.45 3.90 16.90
CA THR A 460 16.17 3.00 15.76
C THR A 460 14.89 3.42 15.05
N ASN A 461 14.80 3.06 13.77
CA ASN A 461 13.55 2.99 13.02
C ASN A 461 13.28 1.58 12.46
N ASN A 462 14.02 0.55 12.86
CA ASN A 462 13.79 -0.84 12.42
C ASN A 462 14.12 -1.84 13.54
N ILE A 463 13.10 -2.53 14.05
CA ILE A 463 13.23 -3.53 15.11
C ILE A 463 12.33 -4.73 14.83
N ALA A 464 12.89 -5.94 14.90
CA ALA A 464 12.27 -7.15 14.38
C ALA A 464 12.28 -8.28 15.42
N PRO A 465 11.16 -8.51 16.15
CA PRO A 465 11.08 -9.54 17.18
C PRO A 465 10.96 -10.97 16.61
N ILE A 466 10.79 -11.11 15.28
CA ILE A 466 10.81 -12.39 14.57
C ILE A 466 11.64 -12.22 13.29
N VAL A 467 12.79 -12.87 13.26
CA VAL A 467 13.60 -13.07 12.06
C VAL A 467 13.91 -14.56 11.89
N MET A 468 13.85 -15.02 10.65
CA MET A 468 14.17 -16.38 10.22
C MET A 468 14.93 -16.29 8.90
N ASN A 469 16.04 -17.00 8.80
CA ASN A 469 16.82 -17.16 7.57
C ASN A 469 17.35 -18.59 7.53
N ALA A 470 16.51 -19.53 7.10
CA ALA A 470 16.72 -20.97 7.28
C ALA A 470 16.01 -21.78 6.20
N GLN A 471 16.66 -22.81 5.65
CA GLN A 471 16.09 -23.54 4.51
C GLN A 471 14.87 -24.35 4.95
N GLY A 472 13.70 -24.00 4.42
CA GLY A 472 12.44 -24.55 4.89
C GLY A 472 12.13 -24.20 6.36
N GLY A 473 12.64 -23.07 6.86
CA GLY A 473 12.54 -22.65 8.25
C GLY A 473 11.11 -22.43 8.74
N ILE A 474 10.14 -22.25 7.84
CA ILE A 474 8.70 -22.45 8.14
C ILE A 474 8.12 -23.53 7.23
N ASP A 475 7.59 -24.58 7.85
CA ASP A 475 6.94 -25.74 7.22
C ASP A 475 5.59 -26.00 7.91
N ILE A 476 4.49 -25.65 7.23
CA ILE A 476 3.13 -25.83 7.76
C ILE A 476 2.63 -27.28 7.65
N GLY A 477 3.46 -28.22 7.20
CA GLY A 477 3.20 -29.66 7.15
C GLY A 477 2.29 -30.10 6.00
N SER A 478 2.15 -29.28 4.96
CA SER A 478 1.39 -29.53 3.73
C SER A 478 2.13 -28.94 2.53
N TYR A 479 1.91 -29.45 1.32
CA TYR A 479 2.74 -29.18 0.14
C TYR A 479 1.95 -29.24 -1.19
N THR A 480 0.73 -28.69 -1.23
CA THR A 480 -0.15 -28.78 -2.42
C THR A 480 -0.54 -27.41 -2.96
N ASP A 481 -1.13 -26.57 -2.11
CA ASP A 481 -1.58 -25.23 -2.47
C ASP A 481 -1.24 -24.25 -1.34
N ASN A 482 0.07 -24.13 -1.06
CA ASN A 482 0.59 -23.28 -0.01
C ASN A 482 0.67 -21.82 -0.47
N ARG A 483 0.13 -20.93 0.37
CA ARG A 483 -0.10 -19.51 0.10
C ARG A 483 0.46 -18.65 1.22
N VAL A 484 0.84 -17.43 0.85
CA VAL A 484 1.14 -16.34 1.78
C VAL A 484 0.25 -15.16 1.43
N LEU A 485 -0.53 -14.70 2.41
CA LEU A 485 -1.40 -13.55 2.24
C LEU A 485 -0.61 -12.25 2.43
N VAL A 486 -0.54 -11.43 1.37
CA VAL A 486 -0.13 -10.03 1.44
C VAL A 486 -1.35 -9.16 1.72
N VAL A 487 -1.25 -8.36 2.77
CA VAL A 487 -2.28 -7.46 3.31
C VAL A 487 -1.85 -6.01 3.03
N PRO A 488 -2.70 -5.18 2.40
CA PRO A 488 -2.41 -3.76 2.19
C PRO A 488 -2.46 -2.97 3.50
N TYR A 489 -1.74 -1.85 3.58
CA TYR A 489 -1.70 -0.98 4.75
C TYR A 489 -3.05 -0.29 5.01
N ASP A 490 -3.65 0.24 3.94
CA ASP A 490 -4.89 0.99 3.98
C ASP A 490 -5.93 0.47 2.95
N ASN A 491 -6.76 1.35 2.41
CA ASN A 491 -7.72 1.07 1.35
C ASN A 491 -7.64 2.11 0.22
N ASP A 492 -6.49 2.75 0.05
CA ASP A 492 -6.23 3.76 -0.98
C ASP A 492 -5.67 3.13 -2.27
N MET A 493 -5.52 3.94 -3.32
CA MET A 493 -4.81 3.62 -4.57
C MET A 493 -5.16 2.27 -5.21
N TRP A 494 -6.42 1.84 -5.08
CA TRP A 494 -6.91 0.56 -5.61
C TRP A 494 -6.17 -0.68 -5.05
N SER A 495 -5.59 -0.57 -3.84
CA SER A 495 -4.85 -1.64 -3.16
C SER A 495 -5.68 -2.92 -3.04
N ARG A 496 -5.08 -4.07 -3.33
CA ARG A 496 -5.70 -5.40 -3.27
C ARG A 496 -4.95 -6.30 -2.29
N TYR A 497 -5.67 -7.19 -1.61
CA TYR A 497 -5.08 -8.32 -0.91
C TYR A 497 -4.61 -9.37 -1.92
N ASN A 498 -3.46 -10.00 -1.67
CA ASN A 498 -2.86 -10.97 -2.60
C ASN A 498 -2.52 -12.32 -1.92
N ALA A 499 -3.23 -13.39 -2.27
CA ALA A 499 -2.87 -14.76 -1.90
C ALA A 499 -1.79 -15.35 -2.82
N ARG A 500 -0.54 -14.91 -2.62
CA ARG A 500 0.63 -15.34 -3.40
C ARG A 500 0.98 -16.80 -3.11
N THR A 501 1.58 -17.51 -4.07
CA THR A 501 2.16 -18.84 -3.79
C THR A 501 3.34 -18.70 -2.84
N ILE A 502 3.49 -19.64 -1.90
CA ILE A 502 4.65 -19.69 -1.00
C ILE A 502 5.98 -19.82 -1.77
N ASN A 503 5.94 -20.36 -3.00
CA ASN A 503 7.08 -20.54 -3.89
C ASN A 503 7.48 -19.23 -4.61
N THR A 504 7.48 -18.13 -3.90
CA THR A 504 7.93 -16.82 -4.40
C THR A 504 9.31 -16.55 -3.81
N PRO A 505 10.38 -16.47 -4.64
CA PRO A 505 11.74 -16.28 -4.15
C PRO A 505 11.95 -14.89 -3.55
N LEU A 506 11.13 -13.90 -3.93
CA LEU A 506 11.35 -12.49 -3.61
C LEU A 506 10.14 -11.73 -3.10
N ASN A 507 10.47 -10.71 -2.32
CA ASN A 507 9.53 -9.78 -1.75
C ASN A 507 10.14 -8.38 -1.86
N THR A 508 9.82 -7.72 -2.97
CA THR A 508 10.04 -6.28 -3.18
C THR A 508 9.05 -5.48 -2.33
N ASP A 509 9.18 -4.15 -2.28
CA ASP A 509 8.28 -3.25 -1.52
C ASP A 509 6.79 -3.36 -1.87
N TRP A 510 6.44 -4.11 -2.93
CA TRP A 510 5.10 -4.45 -3.40
C TRP A 510 4.48 -5.68 -2.72
N TYR A 511 5.26 -6.54 -2.05
CA TYR A 511 4.80 -7.81 -1.47
C TYR A 511 5.05 -7.94 0.04
N VAL A 512 5.53 -6.87 0.68
CA VAL A 512 5.67 -6.78 2.14
C VAL A 512 4.28 -6.66 2.74
N SER A 513 3.89 -7.61 3.57
CA SER A 513 2.54 -7.60 4.16
C SER A 513 2.48 -6.60 5.31
N SER A 514 1.43 -5.78 5.35
CA SER A 514 1.20 -4.80 6.41
C SER A 514 0.46 -5.41 7.59
N GLU A 515 1.02 -5.26 8.80
CA GLU A 515 0.45 -5.64 10.11
C GLU A 515 0.12 -7.14 10.32
N LEU A 516 -0.07 -7.93 9.27
CA LEU A 516 -0.60 -9.30 9.33
C LEU A 516 -0.15 -10.09 8.10
N THR A 517 0.15 -11.38 8.26
CA THR A 517 0.12 -12.36 7.19
C THR A 517 -0.51 -13.68 7.64
N ALA A 518 -0.99 -14.45 6.68
CA ALA A 518 -1.40 -15.84 6.84
C ALA A 518 -0.55 -16.70 5.90
N ILE A 519 0.12 -17.72 6.44
CA ILE A 519 0.87 -18.73 5.69
C ILE A 519 0.07 -20.03 5.79
N TYR A 520 -0.65 -20.40 4.75
CA TYR A 520 -1.68 -21.45 4.80
C TYR A 520 -1.71 -22.33 3.57
N ASN A 521 -2.23 -23.54 3.72
CA ASN A 521 -2.55 -24.43 2.61
C ASN A 521 -4.04 -24.29 2.29
N ASN A 522 -4.42 -23.90 1.07
CA ASN A 522 -5.83 -23.68 0.75
C ASN A 522 -6.64 -25.00 0.77
N ASP A 523 -6.07 -26.13 0.33
CA ASP A 523 -6.79 -27.42 0.22
C ASP A 523 -7.30 -27.92 1.58
N ASN A 524 -6.44 -27.99 2.60
CA ASN A 524 -6.84 -28.42 3.94
C ASN A 524 -7.24 -27.27 4.88
N ARG A 525 -6.88 -26.02 4.52
CA ARG A 525 -7.04 -24.77 5.28
C ARG A 525 -6.12 -24.60 6.49
N ASN A 526 -5.24 -25.53 6.81
CA ASN A 526 -4.28 -25.35 7.90
C ASN A 526 -3.39 -24.12 7.64
N GLY A 527 -3.16 -23.29 8.66
CA GLY A 527 -2.38 -22.08 8.49
C GLY A 527 -1.77 -21.48 9.75
N LEU A 528 -0.60 -20.89 9.59
CA LEU A 528 0.13 -20.09 10.57
C LEU A 528 -0.21 -18.61 10.36
N ILE A 529 -0.72 -17.96 11.39
CA ILE A 529 -1.05 -16.54 11.41
C ILE A 529 0.00 -15.79 12.22
N ILE A 530 0.52 -14.71 11.64
CA ILE A 530 1.54 -13.85 12.25
C ILE A 530 1.15 -12.39 12.04
N GLY A 531 1.05 -11.60 13.10
CA GLY A 531 0.70 -10.18 12.97
C GLY A 531 0.81 -9.37 14.25
N SER A 532 0.88 -8.06 14.11
CA SER A 532 0.96 -7.08 15.20
C SER A 532 -0.37 -6.91 15.95
N ILE A 533 -0.27 -6.73 17.26
CA ILE A 533 -1.42 -6.44 18.14
C ILE A 533 -1.27 -5.10 18.90
N THR A 534 -0.21 -4.34 18.62
CA THR A 534 0.07 -3.03 19.23
C THR A 534 0.40 -2.00 18.16
N HIS A 535 -0.40 -0.93 18.12
CA HIS A 535 -0.44 0.04 17.02
C HIS A 535 -0.26 1.48 17.52
N ASP A 536 0.66 1.66 18.47
CA ASP A 536 0.93 2.94 19.14
C ASP A 536 2.10 3.72 18.52
N THR A 537 3.10 3.00 18.01
CA THR A 537 4.39 3.57 17.57
C THR A 537 4.76 3.16 16.14
N TRP A 538 4.51 1.91 15.76
CA TRP A 538 5.09 1.31 14.56
C TRP A 538 4.06 1.12 13.45
N LYS A 539 4.51 1.25 12.20
CA LYS A 539 3.98 0.48 11.07
C LYS A 539 4.72 -0.85 11.03
N THR A 540 4.01 -1.98 10.99
CA THR A 540 4.61 -3.32 11.01
C THR A 540 4.65 -3.90 9.59
N GLY A 541 5.84 -4.28 9.14
CA GLY A 541 6.07 -4.95 7.88
C GLY A 541 6.40 -6.43 8.08
N ILE A 542 5.97 -7.25 7.14
CA ILE A 542 6.28 -8.69 7.09
C ILE A 542 6.88 -9.00 5.72
N SER A 543 8.21 -9.04 5.67
CA SER A 543 8.97 -9.53 4.51
C SER A 543 9.15 -11.04 4.63
N TRP A 544 9.04 -11.76 3.52
CA TRP A 544 9.05 -13.21 3.46
C TRP A 544 9.55 -13.69 2.10
N SER A 545 10.12 -14.89 2.02
CA SER A 545 10.45 -15.54 0.75
C SER A 545 10.50 -17.05 0.93
N GLY A 546 10.23 -17.80 -0.14
CA GLY A 546 10.04 -19.24 -0.06
C GLY A 546 10.16 -20.00 -1.37
N SER A 547 10.43 -21.30 -1.23
CA SER A 547 10.51 -22.27 -2.31
C SER A 547 10.35 -23.68 -1.75
N ASN A 548 10.04 -24.65 -2.63
CA ASN A 548 9.80 -26.04 -2.25
C ASN A 548 8.70 -26.18 -1.17
N ASP A 549 7.63 -25.40 -1.35
CA ASP A 549 6.43 -25.33 -0.52
C ASP A 549 6.64 -24.88 0.95
N ARG A 550 7.75 -24.19 1.22
CA ARG A 550 8.15 -23.68 2.54
C ARG A 550 8.66 -22.24 2.45
N LEU A 551 8.69 -21.51 3.57
CA LEU A 551 9.47 -20.26 3.63
C LEU A 551 10.92 -20.54 4.00
N ASN A 552 11.81 -19.77 3.37
CA ASN A 552 13.25 -19.74 3.60
C ASN A 552 13.70 -18.48 4.34
N LYS A 553 12.92 -17.38 4.26
CA LYS A 553 13.09 -16.19 5.08
C LYS A 553 11.75 -15.66 5.61
N LEU A 554 11.80 -15.05 6.79
CA LEU A 554 10.73 -14.23 7.37
C LEU A 554 11.38 -13.12 8.21
N LYS A 555 10.96 -11.87 8.02
CA LYS A 555 11.27 -10.74 8.92
C LYS A 555 9.96 -10.01 9.24
N VAL A 556 9.52 -10.08 10.50
CA VAL A 556 8.41 -9.28 11.03
C VAL A 556 9.02 -8.15 11.83
N TYR A 557 8.76 -6.90 11.43
CA TYR A 557 9.47 -5.75 11.97
C TYR A 557 8.57 -4.52 12.12
N GLY A 558 8.75 -3.78 13.22
CA GLY A 558 8.31 -2.39 13.29
C GLY A 558 9.31 -1.52 12.53
N GLY A 559 8.79 -0.57 11.73
CA GLY A 559 9.60 0.31 10.90
C GLY A 559 9.25 0.31 9.42
N PHE A 560 8.08 -0.22 9.06
CA PHE A 560 7.70 -0.34 7.65
C PHE A 560 7.34 1.03 7.07
N SER A 561 7.96 1.35 5.95
CA SER A 561 7.75 2.55 5.16
C SER A 561 8.01 2.16 3.71
N SER A 562 7.05 2.43 2.83
CA SER A 562 7.12 2.08 1.42
C SER A 562 6.20 3.01 0.63
N ILE A 563 6.73 3.63 -0.43
CA ILE A 563 5.92 4.46 -1.34
C ILE A 563 4.83 3.65 -2.04
N ALA A 564 5.05 2.34 -2.22
CA ALA A 564 4.14 1.41 -2.87
C ALA A 564 3.00 0.90 -1.96
N THR A 565 3.22 0.86 -0.64
CA THR A 565 2.31 0.20 0.30
C THR A 565 1.82 1.12 1.43
N THR A 566 2.69 1.92 2.06
CA THR A 566 2.31 2.85 3.14
C THR A 566 2.23 4.30 2.69
N HIS A 567 2.54 4.56 1.41
CA HIS A 567 2.58 5.86 0.74
C HIS A 567 3.63 6.84 1.30
N ASP A 568 4.54 6.36 2.14
CA ASP A 568 5.62 7.15 2.73
C ASP A 568 6.74 7.40 1.71
N THR A 569 7.18 8.65 1.62
CA THR A 569 8.28 9.09 0.74
C THR A 569 9.62 9.25 1.47
N ILE A 570 9.63 9.00 2.79
CA ILE A 570 10.81 9.04 3.66
C ILE A 570 10.76 7.83 4.62
N PRO A 571 11.90 7.35 5.14
CA PRO A 571 11.92 6.22 6.09
C PRO A 571 11.07 6.46 7.34
N HIS A 572 10.65 5.36 7.98
CA HIS A 572 9.93 5.39 9.26
C HIS A 572 10.62 6.28 10.30
N GLY A 573 9.81 7.03 11.05
CA GLY A 573 10.28 7.89 12.12
C GLY A 573 11.12 7.16 13.16
N THR A 574 12.16 7.83 13.64
CA THR A 574 13.14 7.24 14.56
C THR A 574 12.70 7.41 16.01
N ILE A 575 12.56 6.29 16.74
CA ILE A 575 12.36 6.30 18.19
C ILE A 575 13.70 6.37 18.92
N SER A 576 13.71 6.90 20.15
CA SER A 576 14.93 7.02 20.95
C SER A 576 14.68 6.87 22.45
N GLY A 577 15.61 6.25 23.16
CA GLY A 577 15.52 6.04 24.60
C GLY A 577 16.58 5.05 25.12
N THR A 578 16.60 4.81 26.43
CA THR A 578 17.45 3.77 27.06
C THR A 578 16.83 2.38 26.95
N THR A 579 15.54 2.30 26.65
CA THR A 579 14.83 1.06 26.33
C THR A 579 13.97 1.30 25.09
N LEU A 580 14.28 0.58 24.01
CA LEU A 580 13.47 0.56 22.79
C LEU A 580 12.59 -0.70 22.79
N LYS A 581 11.42 -0.65 22.16
CA LYS A 581 10.47 -1.77 22.12
C LYS A 581 9.96 -2.02 20.70
N SER A 582 9.86 -3.29 20.33
CA SER A 582 9.20 -3.70 19.08
C SER A 582 7.67 -3.61 19.18
N PRO A 583 6.93 -3.70 18.05
CA PRO A 583 5.54 -4.14 18.12
C PRO A 583 5.45 -5.53 18.79
N GLN A 584 4.33 -5.79 19.46
CA GLN A 584 4.01 -7.14 19.95
C GLN A 584 3.36 -7.95 18.82
N ILE A 585 3.89 -9.14 18.56
CA ILE A 585 3.47 -10.00 17.44
C ILE A 585 2.78 -11.26 17.97
N LEU A 586 1.53 -11.47 17.57
CA LEU A 586 0.81 -12.73 17.73
C LEU A 586 1.35 -13.78 16.76
N VAL A 587 1.55 -15.01 17.24
CA VAL A 587 1.91 -16.18 16.43
C VAL A 587 1.02 -17.36 16.83
N GLY A 588 0.23 -17.88 15.90
CA GLY A 588 -0.68 -19.00 16.14
C GLY A 588 -0.94 -19.86 14.91
N TYR A 589 -1.06 -21.17 15.09
CA TYR A 589 -1.40 -22.12 14.03
C TYR A 589 -2.80 -22.70 14.24
N TYR A 590 -3.55 -22.83 13.14
CA TYR A 590 -4.97 -23.19 13.14
C TYR A 590 -5.23 -24.25 12.06
N GLU A 591 -6.18 -25.16 12.32
CA GLU A 591 -6.67 -26.12 11.32
C GLU A 591 -7.52 -25.44 10.21
N ASP A 592 -7.94 -24.20 10.43
CA ASP A 592 -8.55 -23.34 9.40
C ASP A 592 -8.00 -21.91 9.57
N TYR A 593 -7.19 -21.44 8.62
CA TYR A 593 -6.53 -20.13 8.66
C TYR A 593 -7.52 -18.97 8.82
N ARG A 594 -8.78 -19.17 8.40
CA ARG A 594 -9.86 -18.20 8.53
C ARG A 594 -10.30 -18.03 9.99
N ASP A 595 -10.30 -19.10 10.80
CA ASP A 595 -10.48 -19.01 12.26
C ASP A 595 -9.30 -18.25 12.89
N GLY A 596 -8.10 -18.42 12.36
CA GLY A 596 -6.91 -17.71 12.80
C GLY A 596 -6.94 -16.21 12.50
N LEU A 597 -7.47 -15.81 11.34
CA LEU A 597 -7.70 -14.41 10.98
C LEU A 597 -8.77 -13.76 11.86
N GLU A 598 -9.86 -14.48 12.16
CA GLU A 598 -10.86 -14.07 13.14
C GLU A 598 -10.26 -13.93 14.56
N SER A 599 -9.37 -14.86 14.95
CA SER A 599 -8.64 -14.79 16.22
C SER A 599 -7.63 -13.63 16.29
N PHE A 600 -7.03 -13.23 15.17
CA PHE A 600 -6.15 -12.06 15.08
C PHE A 600 -6.93 -10.75 15.25
N GLY A 601 -8.10 -10.66 14.61
CA GLY A 601 -9.03 -9.55 14.83
C GLY A 601 -9.46 -9.43 16.29
N GLN A 602 -9.85 -10.56 16.91
CA GLN A 602 -10.23 -10.56 18.33
C GLN A 602 -9.06 -10.17 19.25
N ALA A 603 -7.85 -10.67 19.01
CA ALA A 603 -6.68 -10.28 19.81
C ALA A 603 -6.41 -8.77 19.74
N ASN A 604 -6.54 -8.16 18.55
CA ASN A 604 -6.47 -6.70 18.42
C ASN A 604 -7.58 -5.98 19.18
N ALA A 605 -8.82 -6.49 19.12
CA ALA A 605 -9.95 -5.95 19.87
C ALA A 605 -9.80 -6.09 21.40
N ASP A 606 -9.07 -7.10 21.88
CA ASP A 606 -8.73 -7.26 23.30
C ASP A 606 -7.72 -6.19 23.77
N VAL A 607 -6.82 -5.72 22.89
CA VAL A 607 -5.89 -4.60 23.19
C VAL A 607 -6.59 -3.25 23.06
N ALA A 608 -7.29 -3.04 21.95
CA ALA A 608 -7.94 -1.79 21.58
C ALA A 608 -9.34 -2.07 20.99
N PRO A 609 -10.40 -2.12 21.82
CA PRO A 609 -11.74 -2.49 21.36
C PRO A 609 -12.35 -1.43 20.43
N PRO A 610 -13.28 -1.82 19.53
CA PRO A 610 -13.99 -0.90 18.65
C PRO A 610 -14.67 0.26 19.38
N LEU A 611 -14.84 1.38 18.68
CA LEU A 611 -15.48 2.56 19.24
C LEU A 611 -16.89 2.25 19.76
N ALA A 612 -17.09 2.45 21.06
CA ALA A 612 -18.38 2.24 21.69
C ALA A 612 -19.40 3.31 21.27
N PHE A 613 -20.58 2.87 20.82
CA PHE A 613 -21.70 3.74 20.46
C PHE A 613 -22.08 4.67 21.61
N GLY A 614 -22.01 5.97 21.34
CA GLY A 614 -22.55 6.99 22.24
C GLY A 614 -24.07 6.86 22.40
N LYS A 615 -24.58 7.40 23.50
CA LYS A 615 -25.98 7.23 23.96
C LYS A 615 -27.02 7.52 22.88
N ASP A 616 -26.82 8.60 22.12
CA ASP A 616 -27.80 9.13 21.18
C ASP A 616 -27.51 8.71 19.72
N VAL A 617 -26.43 7.93 19.49
CA VAL A 617 -26.11 7.31 18.19
C VAL A 617 -26.90 6.02 18.02
N PRO A 618 -27.64 5.82 16.90
CA PRO A 618 -28.39 4.59 16.66
C PRO A 618 -27.52 3.34 16.67
N LYS A 619 -27.93 2.31 17.43
CA LYS A 619 -27.29 1.00 17.45
C LYS A 619 -27.85 0.07 16.37
N GLY A 620 -27.00 -0.26 15.42
CA GLY A 620 -27.30 -1.09 14.25
C GLY A 620 -26.59 -0.57 13.00
N VAL A 621 -26.50 -1.42 11.99
CA VAL A 621 -26.08 -1.07 10.61
C VAL A 621 -26.68 0.26 10.18
N PRO A 622 -25.89 1.26 9.77
CA PRO A 622 -26.41 2.46 9.13
C PRO A 622 -26.94 2.09 7.73
N VAL A 623 -28.20 2.41 7.47
CA VAL A 623 -28.88 2.20 6.18
C VAL A 623 -29.23 3.57 5.61
N GLY A 624 -29.12 3.79 4.29
CA GLY A 624 -29.36 5.13 3.76
C GLY A 624 -28.86 5.40 2.34
N TRP A 625 -28.49 6.66 2.11
CA TRP A 625 -27.99 7.16 0.83
C TRP A 625 -26.82 8.14 1.05
N ASN A 626 -25.87 8.17 0.11
CA ASN A 626 -24.72 9.06 0.05
C ASN A 626 -24.69 9.82 -1.28
N SER A 627 -24.22 11.07 -1.32
CA SER A 627 -24.25 11.90 -2.52
C SER A 627 -23.09 11.76 -3.52
N TRP A 628 -22.00 11.07 -3.17
CA TRP A 628 -20.79 11.07 -3.99
C TRP A 628 -21.01 10.43 -5.36
N GLY A 629 -21.39 9.15 -5.40
CA GLY A 629 -21.59 8.39 -6.62
C GLY A 629 -22.67 8.95 -7.57
N ALA A 630 -23.71 9.59 -7.02
CA ALA A 630 -24.79 10.24 -7.77
C ALA A 630 -24.40 11.61 -8.34
N TYR A 631 -23.75 12.46 -7.53
CA TYR A 631 -23.68 13.90 -7.81
C TYR A 631 -22.28 14.50 -7.79
N GLY A 632 -21.36 14.01 -6.96
CA GLY A 632 -20.02 14.58 -6.78
C GLY A 632 -20.02 16.12 -6.74
N GLY A 633 -19.19 16.75 -7.58
CA GLY A 633 -19.09 18.21 -7.73
C GLY A 633 -20.36 18.95 -8.17
N THR A 634 -21.43 18.23 -8.54
CA THR A 634 -22.72 18.80 -8.96
C THR A 634 -23.80 18.76 -7.87
N LEU A 635 -23.42 18.46 -6.62
CA LEU A 635 -24.33 18.46 -5.47
C LEU A 635 -25.00 19.84 -5.27
N SER A 636 -26.30 19.83 -5.00
CA SER A 636 -27.08 21.05 -4.76
C SER A 636 -28.16 20.82 -3.70
N TYR A 637 -28.68 21.92 -3.15
CA TYR A 637 -29.81 21.87 -2.21
C TYR A 637 -31.01 21.09 -2.78
N ASP A 638 -31.46 21.43 -3.99
CA ASP A 638 -32.64 20.79 -4.60
C ASP A 638 -32.46 19.28 -4.79
N LYS A 639 -31.24 18.84 -5.12
CA LYS A 639 -30.89 17.41 -5.21
C LYS A 639 -31.02 16.69 -3.86
N VAL A 640 -30.49 17.28 -2.78
CA VAL A 640 -30.60 16.71 -1.43
C VAL A 640 -32.07 16.64 -0.98
N ILE A 641 -32.87 17.65 -1.30
CA ILE A 641 -34.32 17.65 -1.02
C ILE A 641 -35.05 16.58 -1.85
N ALA A 642 -34.74 16.45 -3.13
CA ALA A 642 -35.32 15.43 -4.01
C ALA A 642 -35.04 14.01 -3.47
N VAL A 643 -33.79 13.73 -3.07
CA VAL A 643 -33.40 12.45 -2.47
C VAL A 643 -34.18 12.20 -1.17
N SER A 644 -34.18 13.16 -0.25
CA SER A 644 -34.88 13.05 1.03
C SER A 644 -36.37 12.73 0.84
N ASN A 645 -37.06 13.42 -0.06
CA ASN A 645 -38.47 13.18 -0.36
C ASN A 645 -38.70 11.84 -1.09
N TYR A 646 -37.89 11.51 -2.09
CA TYR A 646 -38.02 10.26 -2.84
C TYR A 646 -37.83 9.03 -1.92
N PHE A 647 -36.83 9.06 -1.04
CA PHE A 647 -36.64 8.00 -0.05
C PHE A 647 -37.80 7.92 0.95
N LYS A 648 -38.39 9.04 1.34
CA LYS A 648 -39.56 9.09 2.22
C LYS A 648 -40.78 8.42 1.61
N GLU A 649 -41.06 8.73 0.35
CA GLU A 649 -42.24 8.28 -0.37
C GLU A 649 -42.10 6.83 -0.85
N ASN A 650 -40.94 6.45 -1.40
CA ASN A 650 -40.80 5.24 -2.21
C ASN A 650 -39.92 4.14 -1.60
N ILE A 651 -38.98 4.45 -0.70
CA ILE A 651 -37.93 3.49 -0.29
C ILE A 651 -37.97 3.14 1.21
N GLN A 652 -37.80 4.11 2.11
CA GLN A 652 -37.44 3.85 3.51
C GLN A 652 -38.48 3.00 4.28
N ASN A 653 -39.76 3.14 3.92
CA ASN A 653 -40.86 2.42 4.56
C ASN A 653 -41.14 1.05 3.91
N LYS A 654 -40.55 0.77 2.73
CA LYS A 654 -40.60 -0.53 2.05
C LYS A 654 -39.38 -1.38 2.43
N SER A 655 -39.16 -1.58 3.73
CA SER A 655 -38.06 -2.35 4.36
C SER A 655 -36.62 -1.78 4.34
N PHE A 656 -36.29 -0.76 3.54
CA PHE A 656 -34.94 -0.17 3.52
C PHE A 656 -34.69 0.81 4.68
N ASN A 657 -34.58 0.28 5.90
CA ASN A 657 -34.25 1.03 7.11
C ASN A 657 -33.71 0.09 8.20
N ASN A 658 -33.08 0.65 9.25
CA ASN A 658 -32.76 -0.10 10.46
C ASN A 658 -33.56 0.45 11.66
N LYS A 659 -34.62 -0.26 12.05
CA LYS A 659 -35.54 0.13 13.15
C LYS A 659 -36.12 1.55 12.96
N GLY A 660 -36.48 1.89 11.73
CA GLY A 660 -36.96 3.21 11.32
C GLY A 660 -35.87 4.25 11.06
N ASN A 661 -34.60 3.97 11.38
CA ASN A 661 -33.49 4.88 11.07
C ASN A 661 -33.06 4.70 9.61
N ILE A 662 -32.87 5.84 8.93
CA ILE A 662 -32.24 5.92 7.61
C ILE A 662 -31.41 7.20 7.55
N TYR A 663 -30.23 7.15 6.93
CA TYR A 663 -29.31 8.28 6.78
C TYR A 663 -29.36 8.89 5.38
N ILE A 664 -29.35 10.22 5.28
CA ILE A 664 -29.11 10.96 4.03
C ILE A 664 -27.81 11.74 4.22
N ASN A 665 -26.75 11.28 3.56
CA ASN A 665 -25.40 11.78 3.72
C ASN A 665 -25.04 12.74 2.58
N MET A 666 -24.64 13.96 2.94
CA MET A 666 -23.98 14.89 2.03
C MET A 666 -22.48 14.65 2.13
N ASP A 667 -21.91 14.12 1.06
CA ASP A 667 -20.49 13.78 0.96
C ASP A 667 -19.66 15.04 0.58
N SER A 668 -18.47 14.86 0.00
CA SER A 668 -17.68 15.96 -0.55
C SER A 668 -18.51 16.86 -1.48
N TYR A 669 -18.15 18.15 -1.55
CA TYR A 669 -18.93 19.26 -2.12
C TYR A 669 -20.22 19.65 -1.36
N TRP A 670 -20.46 19.16 -0.13
CA TRP A 670 -21.51 19.72 0.75
C TRP A 670 -21.37 21.24 0.95
N ASN A 671 -20.15 21.76 0.91
CA ASN A 671 -19.82 23.19 1.04
C ASN A 671 -20.19 24.04 -0.20
N SER A 672 -20.63 23.42 -1.30
CA SER A 672 -21.33 24.11 -2.39
C SER A 672 -22.72 24.63 -1.98
N LEU A 673 -23.28 24.11 -0.89
CA LEU A 673 -24.50 24.63 -0.26
C LEU A 673 -24.12 25.70 0.78
N THR A 674 -24.87 26.82 0.79
CA THR A 674 -24.73 27.83 1.84
C THR A 674 -25.12 27.26 3.21
N GLN A 675 -24.62 27.87 4.31
CA GLN A 675 -24.97 27.44 5.67
C GLN A 675 -26.50 27.41 5.92
N GLN A 676 -27.25 28.33 5.30
CA GLN A 676 -28.72 28.33 5.39
C GLN A 676 -29.34 27.17 4.61
N GLN A 677 -28.86 26.85 3.41
CA GLN A 677 -29.31 25.67 2.65
C GLN A 677 -29.00 24.35 3.38
N LEU A 678 -27.82 24.22 4.00
CA LEU A 678 -27.49 23.06 4.83
C LEU A 678 -28.47 22.90 6.00
N LYS A 679 -28.78 24.00 6.68
CA LYS A 679 -29.74 24.03 7.79
C LYS A 679 -31.16 23.65 7.35
N ASP A 680 -31.61 24.15 6.21
CA ASP A 680 -32.93 23.82 5.66
C ASP A 680 -32.99 22.38 5.13
N ALA A 681 -31.90 21.87 4.55
CA ALA A 681 -31.80 20.47 4.13
C ALA A 681 -31.87 19.51 5.33
N VAL A 682 -31.10 19.76 6.39
CA VAL A 682 -31.16 19.01 7.66
C VAL A 682 -32.57 19.03 8.24
N LYS A 683 -33.26 20.18 8.20
CA LYS A 683 -34.64 20.30 8.65
C LYS A 683 -35.60 19.42 7.85
N VAL A 684 -35.50 19.37 6.53
CA VAL A 684 -36.36 18.51 5.69
C VAL A 684 -36.06 17.03 5.91
N ILE A 685 -34.78 16.62 5.93
CA ILE A 685 -34.33 15.26 6.27
C ILE A 685 -34.96 14.81 7.60
N ARG A 686 -34.87 15.62 8.64
CA ARG A 686 -35.48 15.33 9.95
C ARG A 686 -37.01 15.33 9.93
N GLN A 687 -37.66 16.21 9.16
CA GLN A 687 -39.13 16.19 8.97
C GLN A 687 -39.62 14.92 8.28
N ASN A 688 -38.82 14.36 7.37
CA ASN A 688 -39.06 13.06 6.75
C ASN A 688 -38.79 11.88 7.71
N GLY A 689 -38.27 12.12 8.92
CA GLY A 689 -37.93 11.08 9.89
C GLY A 689 -36.60 10.38 9.57
N GLN A 690 -35.73 11.06 8.85
CA GLN A 690 -34.42 10.59 8.42
C GLN A 690 -33.32 11.29 9.25
N LYS A 691 -32.09 10.79 9.16
CA LYS A 691 -30.92 11.31 9.87
C LYS A 691 -29.94 11.97 8.90
N PRO A 692 -29.53 13.22 9.12
CA PRO A 692 -28.55 13.88 8.27
C PRO A 692 -27.12 13.40 8.57
N GLY A 693 -26.36 13.06 7.54
CA GLY A 693 -24.92 12.82 7.62
C GLY A 693 -24.10 13.80 6.78
N ILE A 694 -22.83 13.92 7.12
CA ILE A 694 -21.87 14.86 6.51
C ILE A 694 -20.52 14.18 6.24
N TYR A 695 -19.65 14.84 5.50
CA TYR A 695 -18.30 14.42 5.16
C TYR A 695 -17.25 15.44 5.64
N ASP A 696 -16.08 14.97 6.06
CA ASP A 696 -14.90 15.82 6.25
C ASP A 696 -13.61 15.11 5.79
N GLY A 697 -12.80 15.83 5.01
CA GLY A 697 -11.41 15.50 4.73
C GLY A 697 -10.56 16.11 5.84
N VAL A 698 -10.37 15.36 6.92
CA VAL A 698 -9.95 15.92 8.21
C VAL A 698 -8.51 16.44 8.16
N PHE A 699 -7.62 15.65 7.55
CA PHE A 699 -6.17 15.84 7.56
C PHE A 699 -5.58 16.12 6.17
N VAL A 700 -6.39 16.66 5.25
CA VAL A 700 -5.99 16.96 3.88
C VAL A 700 -6.28 18.42 3.49
N TYR A 701 -5.35 19.04 2.76
CA TYR A 701 -5.53 20.34 2.12
C TYR A 701 -5.47 20.22 0.60
N TRP A 702 -6.57 20.56 -0.06
CA TRP A 702 -6.78 20.47 -1.50
C TRP A 702 -6.32 21.71 -2.29
N GLY A 703 -5.92 22.78 -1.61
CA GLY A 703 -5.45 23.99 -2.26
C GLY A 703 -3.92 24.03 -2.42
N ASP A 704 -3.44 25.05 -3.11
CA ASP A 704 -2.01 25.32 -3.31
C ASP A 704 -1.54 26.64 -2.67
N ASN A 705 -2.45 27.38 -2.02
CA ASN A 705 -2.11 28.67 -1.40
C ASN A 705 -1.62 28.49 0.04
N MET A 706 -0.31 28.31 0.20
CA MET A 706 0.34 28.17 1.51
C MET A 706 0.16 29.36 2.45
N ASN A 707 -0.27 30.53 1.95
CA ASN A 707 -0.61 31.71 2.75
C ASN A 707 -2.10 31.78 3.13
N GLN A 708 -2.94 30.83 2.70
CA GLN A 708 -4.34 30.75 3.12
C GLN A 708 -4.42 30.53 4.63
N VAL A 709 -5.19 31.37 5.32
CA VAL A 709 -5.49 31.22 6.75
C VAL A 709 -6.32 29.97 6.98
N VAL A 710 -5.94 29.16 7.96
CA VAL A 710 -6.66 27.94 8.35
C VAL A 710 -7.97 28.31 9.04
N GLU A 711 -9.07 27.67 8.64
CA GLU A 711 -10.41 27.93 9.17
C GLU A 711 -10.48 27.66 10.68
N GLY A 712 -11.27 28.47 11.40
CA GLY A 712 -11.39 28.39 12.87
C GLY A 712 -10.26 29.04 13.67
N THR A 713 -9.09 29.29 13.08
CA THR A 713 -7.90 29.77 13.82
C THR A 713 -7.86 31.26 14.13
N ASN A 714 -8.85 32.04 13.70
CA ASN A 714 -8.88 33.51 13.81
C ASN A 714 -7.61 34.21 13.26
N GLY A 715 -7.02 33.67 12.19
CA GLY A 715 -5.80 34.23 11.57
C GLY A 715 -4.51 33.93 12.32
N GLN A 716 -4.50 32.96 13.24
CA GLN A 716 -3.28 32.56 13.94
C GLN A 716 -2.37 31.64 13.13
N TYR A 717 -2.89 30.90 12.14
CA TYR A 717 -2.11 29.94 11.34
C TYR A 717 -2.47 29.96 9.85
N THR A 718 -1.50 29.67 9.00
CA THR A 718 -1.69 29.40 7.56
C THR A 718 -1.50 27.93 7.20
N TYR A 719 -2.01 27.51 6.03
CA TYR A 719 -1.86 26.13 5.56
C TYR A 719 -0.39 25.71 5.40
N GLY A 720 0.49 26.61 4.95
CA GLY A 720 1.93 26.34 4.85
C GLY A 720 2.65 26.15 6.19
N GLU A 721 2.05 26.54 7.31
CA GLU A 721 2.57 26.25 8.65
C GLU A 721 2.16 24.87 9.14
N ILE A 722 0.96 24.39 8.76
CA ILE A 722 0.34 23.17 9.31
C ILE A 722 0.43 21.93 8.41
N ILE A 723 0.92 22.08 7.17
CA ILE A 723 1.16 20.97 6.24
C ILE A 723 2.40 20.18 6.66
N MET A 724 2.31 18.86 6.51
CA MET A 724 3.38 17.90 6.82
C MET A 724 4.63 18.17 5.97
N LYS A 725 5.79 18.04 6.62
CA LYS A 725 7.10 18.26 6.01
C LYS A 725 8.03 17.10 6.31
N ASP A 726 9.06 16.93 5.49
CA ASP A 726 10.19 16.07 5.82
C ASP A 726 11.04 16.68 6.97
N TYR A 727 12.05 15.95 7.42
CA TYR A 727 12.95 16.40 8.48
C TYR A 727 13.90 17.56 8.07
N ASN A 728 13.92 17.94 6.79
CA ASN A 728 14.63 19.11 6.27
C ASN A 728 13.73 20.36 6.17
N GLY A 729 12.42 20.22 6.45
CA GLY A 729 11.42 21.29 6.36
C GLY A 729 10.82 21.47 4.96
N GLN A 730 11.08 20.56 4.02
CA GLN A 730 10.44 20.53 2.70
C GLN A 730 9.03 19.95 2.82
N ILE A 731 8.06 20.51 2.09
CA ILE A 731 6.68 19.99 2.07
C ILE A 731 6.68 18.61 1.41
N LEU A 732 6.01 17.63 2.02
CA LEU A 732 5.88 16.30 1.42
C LEU A 732 5.09 16.36 0.09
N PRO A 733 5.35 15.43 -0.85
CA PRO A 733 4.55 15.31 -2.07
C PRO A 733 3.05 15.16 -1.78
N LYS A 734 2.22 15.59 -2.74
CA LYS A 734 0.77 15.40 -2.65
C LYS A 734 0.44 13.91 -2.71
N LEU A 735 -0.38 13.45 -1.77
CA LEU A 735 -1.00 12.13 -1.78
C LEU A 735 -2.45 12.28 -2.29
N ASP A 736 -2.82 11.47 -3.30
CA ASP A 736 -4.07 11.60 -4.07
C ASP A 736 -4.45 13.05 -4.44
N GLY A 737 -3.46 13.87 -4.81
CA GLY A 737 -3.66 15.27 -5.21
C GLY A 737 -3.86 16.28 -4.06
N GLY A 738 -3.87 15.83 -2.80
CA GLY A 738 -3.96 16.68 -1.59
C GLY A 738 -2.66 16.71 -0.78
N TYR A 739 -2.40 17.82 -0.07
CA TYR A 739 -1.31 17.88 0.92
C TYR A 739 -1.77 17.33 2.27
N ALA A 740 -0.93 16.54 2.92
CA ALA A 740 -1.15 16.08 4.29
C ALA A 740 -1.03 17.22 5.31
N LEU A 741 -1.94 17.25 6.28
CA LEU A 741 -1.90 18.15 7.44
C LEU A 741 -1.32 17.41 8.64
N ASP A 742 -0.40 18.05 9.37
CA ASP A 742 0.11 17.52 10.64
C ASP A 742 -1.04 17.41 11.67
N PRO A 743 -1.40 16.19 12.12
CA PRO A 743 -2.47 15.99 13.09
C PRO A 743 -2.17 16.59 14.46
N THR A 744 -0.89 16.74 14.80
CA THR A 744 -0.43 17.25 16.10
C THR A 744 -0.51 18.78 16.18
N HIS A 745 -0.56 19.47 15.03
CA HIS A 745 -0.52 20.93 14.98
C HIS A 745 -1.77 21.60 15.58
N PRO A 746 -1.62 22.65 16.43
CA PRO A 746 -2.76 23.36 17.04
C PRO A 746 -3.74 23.97 16.05
N GLY A 747 -3.27 24.39 14.87
CA GLY A 747 -4.10 24.88 13.76
C GLY A 747 -5.03 23.80 13.19
N THR A 748 -4.51 22.59 12.93
CA THR A 748 -5.30 21.42 12.51
C THR A 748 -6.38 21.09 13.54
N LYS A 749 -6.01 21.06 14.83
CA LYS A 749 -6.95 20.83 15.95
C LYS A 749 -8.05 21.88 16.04
N GLN A 750 -7.74 23.16 15.83
CA GLN A 750 -8.73 24.24 15.81
C GLN A 750 -9.66 24.16 14.59
N ARG A 751 -9.15 23.74 13.43
CA ARG A 751 -9.96 23.47 12.22
C ARG A 751 -11.01 22.38 12.49
N ILE A 752 -10.60 21.28 13.12
CA ILE A 752 -11.48 20.17 13.52
C ILE A 752 -12.59 20.67 14.46
N GLU A 753 -12.24 21.43 15.50
CA GLU A 753 -13.24 22.02 16.42
C GLU A 753 -14.23 22.94 15.70
N TYR A 754 -13.75 23.75 14.78
CA TYR A 754 -14.57 24.71 14.02
C TYR A 754 -15.62 24.01 13.16
N TYR A 755 -15.21 23.04 12.32
CA TYR A 755 -16.14 22.30 11.47
C TYR A 755 -17.12 21.46 12.28
N TYR A 756 -16.65 20.70 13.27
CA TYR A 756 -17.52 19.79 14.02
C TYR A 756 -18.51 20.54 14.92
N LYS A 757 -18.12 21.69 15.48
CA LYS A 757 -19.07 22.59 16.15
C LYS A 757 -20.18 23.04 15.20
N ASN A 758 -19.84 23.51 14.00
CA ASN A 758 -20.83 23.90 12.99
C ASN A 758 -21.73 22.71 12.58
N PHE A 759 -21.17 21.51 12.43
CA PHE A 759 -21.97 20.30 12.13
C PHE A 759 -22.96 19.95 13.26
N PHE A 760 -22.57 20.11 14.54
CA PHE A 760 -23.49 19.96 15.67
C PHE A 760 -24.59 21.03 15.72
N GLU A 761 -24.25 22.29 15.43
CA GLU A 761 -25.21 23.40 15.41
C GLU A 761 -26.23 23.26 14.26
N LEU A 762 -25.82 22.69 13.13
CA LEU A 762 -26.72 22.32 12.02
C LEU A 762 -27.55 21.07 12.34
N GLY A 763 -27.00 20.12 13.10
CA GLY A 763 -27.69 18.94 13.61
C GLY A 763 -27.38 17.62 12.90
N PHE A 764 -26.15 17.46 12.40
CA PHE A 764 -25.67 16.20 11.83
C PHE A 764 -25.50 15.08 12.87
N GLU A 765 -25.73 13.83 12.45
CA GLU A 765 -25.78 12.63 13.31
C GLU A 765 -24.89 11.47 12.79
N TYR A 766 -24.28 11.64 11.62
CA TYR A 766 -23.33 10.73 10.98
C TYR A 766 -22.22 11.58 10.36
N ILE A 767 -20.97 11.12 10.45
CA ILE A 767 -19.84 11.70 9.72
C ILE A 767 -19.02 10.61 9.02
N LYS A 768 -18.74 10.83 7.74
CA LYS A 768 -17.65 10.14 7.02
C LYS A 768 -16.40 10.99 7.22
N ILE A 769 -15.36 10.42 7.81
CA ILE A 769 -14.04 11.04 7.91
C ILE A 769 -13.12 10.33 6.92
N ASP A 770 -12.59 11.09 5.97
CA ASP A 770 -11.92 10.57 4.78
C ASP A 770 -10.48 11.14 4.67
N PHE A 771 -9.68 10.51 3.81
CA PHE A 771 -8.26 10.84 3.62
C PHE A 771 -7.47 10.82 4.95
N LEU A 772 -7.66 9.73 5.68
CA LEU A 772 -7.00 9.48 6.97
C LEU A 772 -5.56 8.96 6.81
N THR A 773 -5.22 8.31 5.68
CA THR A 773 -3.83 7.92 5.34
C THR A 773 -2.87 9.11 5.39
N HIS A 774 -3.29 10.29 4.92
CA HIS A 774 -2.52 11.54 5.02
C HIS A 774 -2.05 11.86 6.45
N ALA A 775 -2.83 11.49 7.47
CA ALA A 775 -2.50 11.70 8.88
C ALA A 775 -1.46 10.71 9.43
N SER A 776 -1.25 9.58 8.73
CA SER A 776 -0.30 8.53 9.10
C SER A 776 1.04 8.60 8.38
N LEU A 777 1.23 9.56 7.45
CA LEU A 777 2.51 9.75 6.77
C LEU A 777 3.63 10.13 7.76
N GLU A 778 4.81 9.57 7.54
CA GLU A 778 6.02 9.95 8.27
C GLU A 778 6.43 11.39 7.94
N GLY A 779 6.88 12.13 8.95
CA GLY A 779 7.30 13.52 8.77
C GLY A 779 7.72 14.21 10.05
N GLN A 780 7.91 15.53 9.95
CA GLN A 780 8.12 16.42 11.07
C GLN A 780 6.77 16.83 11.68
N HIS A 781 6.54 16.44 12.94
CA HIS A 781 5.35 16.78 13.70
C HIS A 781 5.59 17.99 14.64
N TYR A 782 4.53 18.76 14.90
CA TYR A 782 4.55 19.90 15.82
C TYR A 782 4.71 19.48 17.28
N ASP A 783 4.06 18.40 17.73
CA ASP A 783 4.32 17.88 19.08
C ASP A 783 5.69 17.18 19.11
N PRO A 784 6.68 17.70 19.85
CA PRO A 784 8.04 17.16 19.84
C PRO A 784 8.15 15.78 20.50
N ASN A 785 7.10 15.28 21.17
CA ASN A 785 7.04 13.94 21.73
C ASN A 785 6.60 12.89 20.70
N VAL A 786 5.93 13.31 19.62
CA VAL A 786 5.51 12.46 18.50
C VAL A 786 6.70 12.28 17.56
N LYS A 787 7.03 11.01 17.26
CA LYS A 787 8.22 10.61 16.48
C LYS A 787 7.90 9.90 15.17
N THR A 788 6.68 9.39 15.01
CA THR A 788 6.28 8.54 13.90
C THR A 788 4.89 8.92 13.40
N GLY A 789 4.60 8.61 12.13
CA GLY A 789 3.28 8.84 11.54
C GLY A 789 2.16 8.11 12.31
N THR A 790 2.41 6.89 12.79
CA THR A 790 1.45 6.13 13.64
C THR A 790 1.14 6.84 14.96
N GLN A 791 2.11 7.51 15.59
CA GLN A 791 1.87 8.30 16.81
C GLN A 791 1.04 9.56 16.51
N ALA A 792 1.35 10.27 15.42
CA ALA A 792 0.60 11.43 14.97
C ALA A 792 -0.86 11.07 14.65
N TYR A 793 -1.07 9.95 13.96
CA TYR A 793 -2.39 9.45 13.58
C TYR A 793 -3.24 9.05 14.80
N ASN A 794 -2.66 8.34 15.77
CA ASN A 794 -3.31 8.04 17.05
C ASN A 794 -3.76 9.34 17.76
N GLU A 795 -2.88 10.35 17.84
CA GLU A 795 -3.20 11.61 18.50
C GLU A 795 -4.31 12.38 17.77
N GLY A 796 -4.23 12.46 16.44
CA GLY A 796 -5.22 13.09 15.59
C GLY A 796 -6.61 12.47 15.72
N LEU A 797 -6.70 11.14 15.63
CA LEU A 797 -7.96 10.42 15.76
C LEU A 797 -8.52 10.44 17.19
N ALA A 798 -7.66 10.38 18.22
CA ALA A 798 -8.08 10.61 19.60
C ALA A 798 -8.67 12.02 19.78
N TYR A 799 -8.11 13.03 19.09
CA TYR A 799 -8.64 14.39 19.08
C TYR A 799 -10.00 14.48 18.38
N VAL A 800 -10.12 13.90 17.18
CA VAL A 800 -11.39 13.79 16.43
C VAL A 800 -12.49 13.20 17.32
N ASN A 801 -12.23 12.07 17.99
CA ASN A 801 -13.20 11.44 18.87
C ASN A 801 -13.54 12.26 20.12
N LYS A 802 -12.55 12.93 20.71
CA LYS A 802 -12.76 13.85 21.84
C LYS A 802 -13.69 15.00 21.45
N VAL A 803 -13.51 15.60 20.27
CA VAL A 803 -14.37 16.68 19.76
C VAL A 803 -15.76 16.15 19.39
N LEU A 804 -15.84 14.97 18.76
CA LEU A 804 -17.12 14.36 18.38
C LEU A 804 -17.95 13.91 19.59
N GLY A 805 -17.30 13.52 20.69
CA GLY A 805 -17.93 13.28 22.00
C GLY A 805 -19.02 12.21 21.98
N GLY A 806 -18.95 11.23 21.07
CA GLY A 806 -19.95 10.17 20.91
C GLY A 806 -21.32 10.64 20.43
N LYS A 807 -21.41 11.75 19.70
CA LYS A 807 -22.69 12.31 19.19
C LYS A 807 -23.04 11.89 17.76
N MET A 808 -22.09 11.34 17.02
CA MET A 808 -22.24 10.93 15.63
C MET A 808 -21.79 9.48 15.45
N PHE A 809 -22.41 8.78 14.50
CA PHE A 809 -21.78 7.61 13.89
C PHE A 809 -20.55 8.07 13.08
N ILE A 810 -19.48 7.27 13.06
CA ILE A 810 -18.21 7.61 12.41
C ILE A 810 -17.85 6.47 11.46
N SER A 811 -17.81 6.75 10.16
CA SER A 811 -17.19 5.86 9.15
C SER A 811 -15.85 6.44 8.71
N ALA A 812 -14.79 5.67 8.88
CA ALA A 812 -13.46 5.97 8.35
C ALA A 812 -13.37 5.56 6.87
N SER A 813 -12.68 6.36 6.06
CA SER A 813 -12.40 6.10 4.65
C SER A 813 -11.00 6.59 4.29
N ILE A 814 -10.41 6.00 3.24
CA ILE A 814 -9.00 6.15 2.84
C ILE A 814 -8.10 6.16 4.08
N ALA A 815 -8.05 5.02 4.76
CA ALA A 815 -7.59 4.90 6.13
C ALA A 815 -6.77 3.62 6.36
N PRO A 816 -5.65 3.67 7.09
CA PRO A 816 -4.93 2.49 7.55
C PRO A 816 -5.83 1.50 8.31
N LEU A 817 -5.47 0.21 8.30
CA LEU A 817 -6.16 -0.83 9.08
C LEU A 817 -6.14 -0.56 10.60
N PHE A 818 -5.05 0.03 11.08
CA PHE A 818 -4.82 0.33 12.49
C PHE A 818 -4.19 1.72 12.67
N PRO A 819 -4.37 2.38 13.82
CA PRO A 819 -5.22 2.02 14.96
C PRO A 819 -6.73 2.08 14.64
N SER A 820 -7.48 1.05 15.03
CA SER A 820 -8.88 0.88 14.61
C SER A 820 -9.92 1.46 15.59
N GLN A 821 -9.56 1.62 16.87
CA GLN A 821 -10.46 1.94 17.99
C GLN A 821 -11.20 3.29 17.89
N TYR A 822 -10.92 4.07 16.84
CA TYR A 822 -11.41 5.43 16.68
C TYR A 822 -12.65 5.58 15.80
N ALA A 823 -13.11 4.54 15.09
CA ALA A 823 -14.31 4.63 14.26
C ALA A 823 -15.32 3.49 14.57
N HIS A 824 -16.59 3.72 14.22
CA HIS A 824 -17.62 2.68 14.33
C HIS A 824 -17.55 1.71 13.12
N SER A 825 -17.14 2.24 11.97
CA SER A 825 -16.83 1.50 10.75
C SER A 825 -15.61 2.03 10.00
N ARG A 826 -15.04 1.19 9.15
CA ARG A 826 -14.02 1.55 8.15
C ARG A 826 -14.42 1.01 6.78
N ARG A 827 -14.16 1.79 5.74
CA ARG A 827 -14.30 1.38 4.34
C ARG A 827 -13.23 0.35 3.97
N ILE A 828 -13.65 -0.78 3.40
CA ILE A 828 -12.73 -1.91 3.15
C ILE A 828 -12.00 -1.81 1.80
N SER A 829 -12.48 -0.97 0.87
CA SER A 829 -11.90 -0.72 -0.45
C SER A 829 -11.82 0.78 -0.74
N THR A 830 -11.20 1.22 -1.83
CA THR A 830 -11.40 2.59 -2.33
C THR A 830 -12.82 2.78 -2.90
N ASP A 831 -13.13 3.95 -3.46
CA ASP A 831 -14.42 4.28 -4.08
C ASP A 831 -14.85 3.24 -5.13
N ILE A 832 -16.12 2.82 -5.03
CA ILE A 832 -16.72 1.84 -5.92
C ILE A 832 -17.64 2.56 -6.90
N ASP A 833 -17.31 2.51 -8.19
CA ASP A 833 -18.09 3.22 -9.21
C ASP A 833 -19.45 2.56 -9.51
N GLY A 834 -19.62 1.27 -9.17
CA GLY A 834 -20.84 0.47 -9.37
C GLY A 834 -20.76 -0.55 -10.52
N THR A 835 -19.65 -0.59 -11.26
CA THR A 835 -19.41 -1.60 -12.29
C THR A 835 -19.19 -3.00 -11.70
N LEU A 836 -19.23 -4.03 -12.55
CA LEU A 836 -18.99 -5.41 -12.12
C LEU A 836 -17.55 -5.64 -11.64
N SER A 837 -16.57 -4.97 -12.26
CA SER A 837 -15.15 -5.05 -11.89
C SER A 837 -14.86 -4.32 -10.57
N SER A 838 -15.44 -3.15 -10.31
CA SER A 838 -15.32 -2.50 -9.00
C SER A 838 -16.07 -3.27 -7.90
N THR A 839 -17.17 -3.94 -8.24
CA THR A 839 -17.85 -4.87 -7.33
C THR A 839 -17.00 -6.10 -6.99
N GLU A 840 -16.27 -6.66 -7.97
CA GLU A 840 -15.27 -7.72 -7.73
C GLU A 840 -14.13 -7.21 -6.83
N TYR A 841 -13.57 -6.04 -7.13
CA TYR A 841 -12.51 -5.42 -6.33
C TYR A 841 -12.90 -5.22 -4.85
N GLN A 842 -14.13 -4.75 -4.60
CA GLN A 842 -14.68 -4.65 -3.24
C GLN A 842 -14.74 -6.02 -2.55
N LEU A 843 -15.09 -7.07 -3.30
CA LEU A 843 -15.17 -8.43 -2.79
C LEU A 843 -13.80 -9.11 -2.64
N ASN A 844 -12.73 -8.69 -3.32
CA ASN A 844 -11.35 -9.09 -2.96
C ASN A 844 -11.02 -8.60 -1.53
N ASN A 845 -11.34 -7.33 -1.24
CA ASN A 845 -11.14 -6.77 0.10
C ASN A 845 -12.01 -7.47 1.17
N LEU A 846 -13.21 -7.92 0.83
CA LEU A 846 -13.98 -8.82 1.71
C LEU A 846 -13.32 -10.20 1.86
N THR A 847 -12.84 -10.79 0.76
CA THR A 847 -12.28 -12.15 0.69
C THR A 847 -11.12 -12.36 1.66
N TYR A 848 -10.38 -11.31 2.01
CA TYR A 848 -9.26 -11.41 2.94
C TYR A 848 -9.38 -10.49 4.17
N GLY A 849 -10.34 -9.55 4.17
CA GLY A 849 -10.62 -8.60 5.24
C GLY A 849 -11.89 -8.84 6.05
N TRP A 850 -12.70 -9.89 5.78
CA TRP A 850 -13.99 -10.12 6.48
C TRP A 850 -13.86 -10.14 8.01
N TRP A 851 -12.73 -10.62 8.53
CA TRP A 851 -12.45 -10.75 9.95
C TRP A 851 -12.47 -9.41 10.70
N GLN A 852 -12.30 -8.27 9.99
CA GLN A 852 -12.36 -6.93 10.59
C GLN A 852 -13.73 -6.61 11.18
N ASN A 853 -14.80 -7.18 10.59
CA ASN A 853 -16.18 -6.97 10.99
C ASN A 853 -16.48 -7.64 12.33
N GLY A 854 -17.03 -6.87 13.28
CA GLY A 854 -17.35 -7.35 14.61
C GLY A 854 -16.14 -7.54 15.54
N THR A 855 -14.90 -7.41 15.04
CA THR A 855 -13.68 -7.50 15.84
C THR A 855 -13.04 -6.13 16.06
N ILE A 856 -12.38 -5.56 15.06
CA ILE A 856 -11.64 -4.28 15.15
C ILE A 856 -12.48 -3.07 14.73
N TYR A 857 -13.56 -3.30 13.96
CA TYR A 857 -14.63 -2.34 13.69
C TYR A 857 -15.99 -2.99 13.96
N THR A 858 -17.01 -2.22 14.38
CA THR A 858 -18.36 -2.79 14.55
C THR A 858 -18.96 -3.17 13.20
N TYR A 859 -18.80 -2.30 12.20
CA TYR A 859 -19.26 -2.53 10.83
C TYR A 859 -18.13 -2.31 9.84
N THR A 860 -18.18 -3.00 8.71
CA THR A 860 -17.28 -2.78 7.58
C THR A 860 -18.09 -2.08 6.48
N ASP A 861 -17.51 -1.06 5.88
CA ASP A 861 -18.17 -0.22 4.89
C ASP A 861 -17.78 -0.69 3.47
N PRO A 862 -18.69 -1.34 2.71
CA PRO A 862 -18.43 -1.79 1.34
C PRO A 862 -18.46 -0.65 0.32
N ASP A 863 -18.50 0.60 0.78
CA ASP A 863 -18.87 1.78 0.02
C ASP A 863 -20.33 1.77 -0.48
N TYR A 864 -20.79 2.89 -1.02
CA TYR A 864 -22.15 3.06 -1.50
C TYR A 864 -22.46 2.19 -2.75
N MET A 865 -23.76 2.02 -3.03
CA MET A 865 -24.28 1.28 -4.18
C MET A 865 -24.79 2.24 -5.27
N THR A 866 -24.09 2.31 -6.41
CA THR A 866 -24.50 2.97 -7.66
C THR A 866 -25.06 1.92 -8.63
N LEU A 867 -26.34 1.62 -8.53
CA LEU A 867 -26.98 0.49 -9.20
C LEU A 867 -26.99 0.64 -10.73
N LEU A 868 -27.21 1.85 -11.25
CA LEU A 868 -27.31 2.07 -12.70
C LEU A 868 -25.98 1.77 -13.43
N LYS A 869 -24.83 2.03 -12.79
CA LYS A 869 -23.50 1.83 -13.40
C LYS A 869 -23.09 0.36 -13.56
N GLY A 870 -23.84 -0.57 -12.97
CA GLY A 870 -23.70 -2.01 -13.26
C GLY A 870 -24.03 -2.37 -14.72
N GLY A 871 -24.74 -1.50 -15.45
CA GLY A 871 -25.08 -1.69 -16.87
C GLY A 871 -26.18 -2.73 -17.15
N SER A 872 -26.64 -3.44 -16.12
CA SER A 872 -27.81 -4.32 -16.16
C SER A 872 -28.40 -4.51 -14.76
N LEU A 873 -29.68 -4.91 -14.69
CA LEU A 873 -30.35 -5.24 -13.43
C LEU A 873 -29.66 -6.40 -12.69
N ALA A 874 -29.10 -7.38 -13.41
CA ALA A 874 -28.36 -8.49 -12.81
C ALA A 874 -27.07 -8.03 -12.13
N ALA A 875 -26.32 -7.13 -12.77
CA ALA A 875 -25.14 -6.50 -12.19
C ALA A 875 -25.50 -5.59 -11.00
N ALA A 876 -26.60 -4.86 -11.08
CA ALA A 876 -27.13 -4.05 -9.98
C ALA A 876 -27.52 -4.93 -8.76
N GLN A 877 -28.21 -6.06 -8.99
CA GLN A 877 -28.48 -7.05 -7.94
C GLN A 877 -27.18 -7.60 -7.34
N THR A 878 -26.15 -7.81 -8.17
CA THR A 878 -24.81 -8.20 -7.72
C THR A 878 -24.14 -7.13 -6.85
N ARG A 879 -24.29 -5.84 -7.16
CA ARG A 879 -23.82 -4.77 -6.28
C ARG A 879 -24.57 -4.78 -4.94
N VAL A 880 -25.90 -4.97 -4.93
CA VAL A 880 -26.66 -5.10 -3.67
C VAL A 880 -26.20 -6.32 -2.86
N ASN A 881 -26.09 -7.50 -3.48
CA ASN A 881 -25.60 -8.71 -2.81
C ASN A 881 -24.18 -8.51 -2.25
N SER A 882 -23.27 -7.83 -2.97
CA SER A 882 -21.92 -7.51 -2.47
C SER A 882 -21.96 -6.67 -1.18
N ALA A 883 -22.79 -5.63 -1.15
CA ALA A 883 -22.93 -4.79 0.04
C ALA A 883 -23.58 -5.56 1.20
N VAL A 884 -24.63 -6.34 0.94
CA VAL A 884 -25.34 -7.17 1.94
C VAL A 884 -24.41 -8.10 2.72
N ILE A 885 -23.42 -8.70 2.05
CA ILE A 885 -22.52 -9.69 2.67
C ILE A 885 -21.26 -9.09 3.32
N SER A 886 -21.05 -7.77 3.21
CA SER A 886 -19.77 -7.13 3.55
C SER A 886 -19.75 -6.47 4.94
N GLY A 887 -20.56 -6.93 5.90
CA GLY A 887 -20.60 -6.39 7.27
C GLY A 887 -21.15 -4.97 7.44
N THR A 888 -21.62 -4.40 6.32
CA THR A 888 -22.53 -3.26 6.11
C THR A 888 -22.36 -1.95 6.91
N VAL A 889 -21.86 -0.94 6.18
CA VAL A 889 -22.53 0.36 6.04
C VAL A 889 -23.36 0.30 4.74
N PHE A 890 -24.69 0.36 4.83
CA PHE A 890 -25.59 -0.04 3.72
C PHE A 890 -26.23 1.19 3.03
N LEU A 891 -25.46 1.86 2.17
CA LEU A 891 -25.85 3.12 1.53
C LEU A 891 -26.03 2.94 0.01
N ASN A 892 -27.08 3.55 -0.56
CA ASN A 892 -27.23 3.76 -2.00
C ASN A 892 -26.57 5.09 -2.43
N SER A 893 -26.30 5.29 -3.72
CA SER A 893 -25.85 6.57 -4.28
C SER A 893 -26.28 6.72 -5.75
N ASP A 894 -27.52 6.35 -6.08
CA ASP A 894 -28.08 6.65 -7.40
C ASP A 894 -28.78 8.03 -7.43
N ASP A 895 -28.89 8.64 -8.62
CA ASP A 895 -29.67 9.85 -8.82
C ASP A 895 -31.17 9.52 -8.85
N VAL A 896 -31.90 10.01 -7.85
CA VAL A 896 -33.36 9.84 -7.73
C VAL A 896 -34.17 10.51 -8.84
N ASN A 897 -33.55 11.29 -9.72
CA ASN A 897 -34.20 11.90 -10.89
C ASN A 897 -34.10 11.06 -12.17
N ASP A 898 -33.27 10.00 -12.19
CA ASP A 898 -33.20 9.08 -13.33
C ASP A 898 -34.28 7.97 -13.20
N PRO A 899 -35.20 7.80 -14.18
CA PRO A 899 -36.27 6.81 -14.08
C PRO A 899 -35.81 5.35 -14.03
N THR A 900 -34.63 5.04 -14.59
CA THR A 900 -34.04 3.68 -14.55
C THR A 900 -33.44 3.42 -13.17
N ALA A 901 -32.76 4.42 -12.60
CA ALA A 901 -32.29 4.37 -11.23
C ALA A 901 -33.45 4.22 -10.23
N GLN A 902 -34.55 4.96 -10.43
CA GLN A 902 -35.79 4.78 -9.65
C GLN A 902 -36.29 3.33 -9.71
N GLN A 903 -36.38 2.74 -10.91
CA GLN A 903 -36.76 1.32 -11.06
C GLN A 903 -35.83 0.41 -10.26
N TYR A 904 -34.50 0.55 -10.42
CA TYR A 904 -33.54 -0.33 -9.77
C TYR A 904 -33.53 -0.16 -8.24
N MET A 905 -33.69 1.06 -7.73
CA MET A 905 -33.83 1.32 -6.30
C MET A 905 -35.11 0.69 -5.74
N GLU A 906 -36.26 0.87 -6.38
CA GLU A 906 -37.52 0.31 -5.90
C GLU A 906 -37.55 -1.22 -5.99
N GLU A 907 -36.94 -1.82 -7.01
CA GLU A 907 -36.87 -3.26 -7.19
C GLU A 907 -35.87 -3.92 -6.22
N LEU A 908 -34.65 -3.38 -6.11
CA LEU A 908 -33.56 -4.05 -5.40
C LEU A 908 -33.42 -3.64 -3.93
N LEU A 909 -33.67 -2.37 -3.58
CA LEU A 909 -33.50 -1.90 -2.20
C LEU A 909 -34.71 -2.23 -1.31
N THR A 910 -35.86 -2.62 -1.88
CA THR A 910 -37.09 -2.80 -1.09
C THR A 910 -37.41 -4.26 -0.71
N ASN A 911 -36.55 -5.22 -1.08
CA ASN A 911 -36.72 -6.62 -0.72
C ASN A 911 -36.49 -6.85 0.79
N PRO A 912 -37.54 -7.23 1.57
CA PRO A 912 -37.43 -7.37 3.02
C PRO A 912 -36.58 -8.56 3.47
N LYS A 913 -36.38 -9.57 2.62
CA LYS A 913 -35.61 -10.78 2.95
C LYS A 913 -34.12 -10.54 2.80
N VAL A 914 -33.73 -9.86 1.72
CA VAL A 914 -32.36 -9.40 1.48
C VAL A 914 -31.96 -8.35 2.54
N ASN A 915 -32.82 -7.36 2.79
CA ASN A 915 -32.57 -6.34 3.82
C ASN A 915 -32.46 -6.93 5.23
N ALA A 916 -33.24 -7.99 5.55
CA ALA A 916 -33.12 -8.69 6.83
C ALA A 916 -31.78 -9.44 7.00
N VAL A 917 -31.04 -9.72 5.92
CA VAL A 917 -29.65 -10.17 5.98
C VAL A 917 -28.72 -8.97 6.18
N ALA A 918 -28.84 -7.92 5.37
CA ALA A 918 -27.97 -6.74 5.44
C ALA A 918 -27.93 -6.08 6.83
N ILE A 919 -29.08 -5.94 7.50
CA ILE A 919 -29.17 -5.28 8.82
C ILE A 919 -28.62 -6.13 9.99
N LYS A 920 -28.14 -7.35 9.73
CA LYS A 920 -27.36 -8.12 10.71
C LYS A 920 -26.03 -7.42 11.03
N GLY A 921 -25.39 -6.85 10.02
CA GLY A 921 -24.05 -6.25 10.15
C GLY A 921 -22.94 -7.28 10.28
N GLU A 922 -23.16 -8.50 9.79
CA GLU A 922 -22.24 -9.64 9.85
C GLU A 922 -21.64 -9.88 8.46
N ALA A 923 -20.32 -9.87 8.35
CA ALA A 923 -19.61 -10.19 7.13
C ALA A 923 -19.68 -11.70 6.82
N PHE A 924 -19.82 -12.06 5.55
CA PHE A 924 -19.79 -13.46 5.13
C PHE A 924 -18.34 -13.91 4.93
N ARG A 925 -18.04 -15.12 5.41
CA ARG A 925 -16.71 -15.75 5.29
C ARG A 925 -16.55 -16.34 3.88
N PRO A 926 -15.41 -16.14 3.20
CA PRO A 926 -15.13 -16.75 1.90
C PRO A 926 -15.05 -18.28 2.02
N VAL A 927 -15.43 -19.00 0.97
CA VAL A 927 -15.24 -20.46 0.91
C VAL A 927 -13.82 -20.82 0.47
N GLU A 928 -13.24 -20.11 -0.50
CA GLU A 928 -11.88 -20.33 -0.99
C GLU A 928 -10.96 -19.15 -0.67
N GLY A 929 -9.67 -19.42 -0.47
CA GLY A 929 -8.63 -18.41 -0.21
C GLY A 929 -7.46 -18.48 -1.18
N ASN A 930 -7.59 -19.18 -2.32
CA ASN A 930 -6.61 -19.13 -3.40
C ASN A 930 -7.22 -18.41 -4.60
N THR A 931 -7.21 -17.08 -4.56
CA THR A 931 -7.73 -16.22 -5.64
C THR A 931 -6.69 -15.24 -6.18
N GLY A 932 -5.46 -15.29 -5.66
CA GLY A 932 -4.43 -14.26 -5.88
C GLY A 932 -4.96 -12.90 -5.43
N ILE A 933 -5.02 -11.96 -6.36
CA ILE A 933 -5.61 -10.62 -6.17
C ILE A 933 -7.10 -10.51 -6.53
N ASN A 934 -7.74 -11.60 -6.96
CA ASN A 934 -9.17 -11.59 -7.29
C ASN A 934 -10.03 -11.84 -6.03
N ALA A 935 -11.34 -11.66 -6.14
CA ALA A 935 -12.31 -12.09 -5.13
C ALA A 935 -12.55 -13.60 -5.13
N ALA A 936 -12.90 -14.16 -3.97
CA ALA A 936 -13.66 -15.41 -3.91
C ALA A 936 -15.04 -15.18 -4.51
N ASP A 937 -15.65 -16.21 -5.07
CA ASP A 937 -16.95 -16.12 -5.74
C ASP A 937 -18.12 -16.67 -4.91
N THR A 938 -17.81 -17.24 -3.74
CA THR A 938 -18.71 -18.00 -2.90
C THR A 938 -18.43 -17.65 -1.44
N PHE A 939 -19.45 -17.13 -0.75
CA PHE A 939 -19.34 -16.67 0.64
C PHE A 939 -20.48 -17.24 1.49
N VAL A 940 -20.22 -17.51 2.77
CA VAL A 940 -21.19 -18.09 3.71
C VAL A 940 -21.24 -17.35 5.03
N LEU A 941 -22.45 -17.16 5.54
CA LEU A 941 -22.73 -16.76 6.92
C LEU A 941 -23.60 -17.82 7.62
N LYS A 942 -23.27 -18.15 8.87
CA LYS A 942 -24.03 -19.09 9.69
C LYS A 942 -24.87 -18.36 10.74
N ASP A 943 -26.18 -18.30 10.55
CA ASP A 943 -27.13 -17.75 11.53
C ASP A 943 -27.85 -18.88 12.29
N LYS A 944 -27.29 -19.26 13.44
CA LYS A 944 -27.84 -20.26 14.37
C LYS A 944 -27.97 -21.66 13.76
N ARG A 945 -29.05 -21.94 13.03
CA ARG A 945 -29.36 -23.21 12.33
C ARG A 945 -29.49 -23.05 10.82
N ASP A 946 -29.61 -21.82 10.36
CA ASP A 946 -29.69 -21.46 8.96
C ASP A 946 -28.31 -21.00 8.49
N TYR A 947 -28.06 -21.18 7.21
CA TYR A 947 -26.88 -20.65 6.53
C TYR A 947 -27.35 -19.74 5.40
N TYR A 948 -26.64 -18.65 5.19
CA TYR A 948 -26.78 -17.80 4.03
C TYR A 948 -25.60 -18.04 3.10
N LEU A 949 -25.87 -18.28 1.82
CA LEU A 949 -24.88 -18.59 0.80
C LEU A 949 -25.02 -17.56 -0.33
N ALA A 950 -23.98 -16.78 -0.58
CA ALA A 950 -23.90 -15.86 -1.70
C ALA A 950 -22.96 -16.41 -2.76
N VAL A 951 -23.37 -16.40 -4.03
CA VAL A 951 -22.59 -16.92 -5.16
C VAL A 951 -22.64 -15.96 -6.34
N PHE A 952 -21.48 -15.61 -6.88
CA PHE A 952 -21.29 -14.51 -7.83
C PHE A 952 -20.74 -14.98 -9.18
N ASN A 953 -21.18 -14.33 -10.26
CA ASN A 953 -20.53 -14.39 -11.57
C ASN A 953 -19.96 -13.02 -11.94
N TYR A 954 -18.64 -12.87 -11.88
CA TYR A 954 -17.92 -11.65 -12.27
C TYR A 954 -17.68 -11.54 -13.79
N THR A 955 -18.16 -12.50 -14.59
CA THR A 955 -18.03 -12.47 -16.05
C THR A 955 -19.35 -12.06 -16.72
N GLN A 956 -19.27 -11.52 -17.95
CA GLN A 956 -20.45 -11.14 -18.74
C GLN A 956 -21.13 -12.34 -19.44
N THR A 957 -20.57 -13.54 -19.31
CA THR A 957 -21.07 -14.78 -19.90
C THR A 957 -21.77 -15.66 -18.85
N PRO A 958 -22.79 -16.46 -19.20
CA PRO A 958 -23.37 -17.43 -18.26
C PRO A 958 -22.35 -18.47 -17.77
N VAL A 959 -22.44 -18.84 -16.49
CA VAL A 959 -21.61 -19.86 -15.84
C VAL A 959 -22.46 -20.81 -15.00
N THR A 960 -21.98 -22.04 -14.80
CA THR A 960 -22.53 -22.95 -13.80
C THR A 960 -21.49 -23.17 -12.71
N LYS A 961 -21.85 -22.93 -11.45
CA LYS A 961 -20.99 -23.14 -10.28
C LYS A 961 -21.50 -24.29 -9.44
N THR A 962 -20.59 -25.08 -8.90
CA THR A 962 -20.89 -26.20 -7.99
C THR A 962 -20.33 -25.87 -6.62
N VAL A 963 -21.21 -25.64 -5.64
CA VAL A 963 -20.82 -25.39 -4.25
C VAL A 963 -20.89 -26.70 -3.48
N ASP A 964 -19.74 -27.16 -2.97
CA ASP A 964 -19.69 -28.26 -2.01
C ASP A 964 -20.03 -27.75 -0.60
N LEU A 965 -21.07 -28.33 0.00
CA LEU A 965 -21.59 -27.85 1.29
C LEU A 965 -20.67 -28.17 2.46
N ALA A 966 -19.91 -29.26 2.41
CA ALA A 966 -18.92 -29.55 3.45
C ALA A 966 -17.76 -28.54 3.38
N ARG A 967 -17.26 -28.27 2.16
CA ARG A 967 -16.26 -27.21 1.92
C ARG A 967 -16.78 -25.85 2.37
N ALA A 968 -18.03 -25.53 2.10
CA ALA A 968 -18.70 -24.30 2.51
C ALA A 968 -19.00 -24.18 4.04
N GLY A 969 -18.60 -25.16 4.87
CA GLY A 969 -18.81 -25.14 6.32
C GLY A 969 -20.19 -25.61 6.78
N ILE A 970 -20.98 -26.17 5.87
CA ILE A 970 -22.36 -26.66 6.05
C ILE A 970 -22.33 -28.22 6.12
N SER A 971 -21.42 -28.74 6.95
CA SER A 971 -21.12 -30.17 7.05
C SER A 971 -22.30 -31.01 7.53
N GLY A 972 -22.45 -32.22 6.97
CA GLY A 972 -23.51 -33.17 7.34
C GLY A 972 -24.90 -32.86 6.77
N ALA A 973 -25.01 -31.88 5.86
CA ALA A 973 -26.25 -31.52 5.17
C ALA A 973 -26.72 -32.60 4.18
N THR A 974 -27.41 -33.64 4.67
CA THR A 974 -28.03 -34.67 3.81
C THR A 974 -29.47 -34.35 3.40
N ASN A 975 -30.20 -33.59 4.21
CA ASN A 975 -31.55 -33.13 3.96
C ASN A 975 -31.65 -31.63 4.27
N TYR A 976 -31.85 -30.79 3.26
CA TYR A 976 -31.94 -29.33 3.44
C TYR A 976 -33.02 -28.73 2.54
N THR A 977 -33.38 -27.48 2.83
CA THR A 977 -34.19 -26.63 1.96
C THR A 977 -33.33 -25.46 1.55
N VAL A 978 -33.25 -25.22 0.23
CA VAL A 978 -32.64 -24.01 -0.33
C VAL A 978 -33.79 -23.06 -0.69
N THR A 979 -33.62 -21.76 -0.44
CA THR A 979 -34.58 -20.72 -0.80
C THR A 979 -33.83 -19.52 -1.35
N ASP A 980 -34.17 -19.09 -2.57
CA ASP A 980 -33.67 -17.84 -3.13
C ASP A 980 -34.36 -16.65 -2.45
N LEU A 981 -33.59 -15.71 -1.90
CA LEU A 981 -34.14 -14.53 -1.22
C LEU A 981 -34.64 -13.46 -2.19
N TRP A 982 -34.30 -13.56 -3.49
CA TRP A 982 -34.78 -12.68 -4.54
C TRP A 982 -36.09 -13.16 -5.18
N THR A 983 -36.24 -14.46 -5.44
CA THR A 983 -37.42 -15.00 -6.16
C THR A 983 -38.43 -15.73 -5.27
N ASP A 984 -38.08 -16.06 -4.03
CA ASP A 984 -38.81 -16.97 -3.12
C ASP A 984 -38.94 -18.43 -3.62
N ASP A 985 -38.30 -18.78 -4.74
CA ASP A 985 -38.22 -20.16 -5.17
C ASP A 985 -37.49 -21.00 -4.13
N SER A 986 -38.08 -22.15 -3.80
CA SER A 986 -37.49 -23.06 -2.83
C SER A 986 -37.62 -24.51 -3.28
N TYR A 987 -36.58 -25.28 -3.00
CA TYR A 987 -36.53 -26.70 -3.29
C TYR A 987 -35.93 -27.48 -2.13
N ASN A 988 -36.33 -28.75 -2.04
CA ASN A 988 -35.87 -29.67 -1.03
C ASN A 988 -34.87 -30.63 -1.64
N THR A 989 -33.72 -30.78 -1.00
CA THR A 989 -32.66 -31.69 -1.39
C THR A 989 -32.62 -32.88 -0.44
N ASN A 990 -32.46 -34.07 -1.00
CA ASN A 990 -32.20 -35.31 -0.27
C ASN A 990 -30.96 -35.95 -0.92
N GLY A 991 -29.77 -35.75 -0.35
CA GLY A 991 -28.50 -36.33 -0.82
C GLY A 991 -27.47 -35.34 -1.37
N ALA A 992 -26.39 -35.91 -1.94
CA ALA A 992 -25.22 -35.30 -2.60
C ALA A 992 -24.37 -34.27 -1.82
N GLY A 993 -24.94 -33.42 -0.97
CA GLY A 993 -24.17 -32.40 -0.23
C GLY A 993 -23.54 -31.32 -1.10
N GLN A 994 -24.06 -31.12 -2.32
CA GLN A 994 -23.58 -30.13 -3.29
C GLN A 994 -24.76 -29.38 -3.90
N ILE A 995 -24.54 -28.13 -4.33
CA ILE A 995 -25.53 -27.31 -5.03
C ILE A 995 -24.96 -26.87 -6.37
N ASN A 996 -25.66 -27.16 -7.47
CA ASN A 996 -25.35 -26.62 -8.79
C ASN A 996 -26.19 -25.37 -9.05
N ILE A 997 -25.54 -24.28 -9.43
CA ILE A 997 -26.12 -22.94 -9.57
C ILE A 997 -25.77 -22.42 -10.96
N SER A 998 -26.78 -22.22 -11.80
CA SER A 998 -26.60 -21.57 -13.11
C SER A 998 -26.83 -20.07 -12.97
N LEU A 999 -25.83 -19.27 -13.34
CA LEU A 999 -25.85 -17.81 -13.29
C LEU A 999 -25.74 -17.26 -14.71
N ALA A 1000 -26.55 -16.28 -15.07
CA ALA A 1000 -26.34 -15.45 -16.25
C ALA A 1000 -25.08 -14.57 -16.08
N GLY A 1001 -24.69 -13.86 -17.15
CA GLY A 1001 -23.65 -12.84 -17.08
C GLY A 1001 -23.96 -11.79 -16.00
N ALA A 1002 -22.95 -11.39 -15.24
CA ALA A 1002 -23.02 -10.45 -14.11
C ALA A 1002 -23.98 -10.83 -12.96
N GLN A 1003 -24.64 -11.99 -13.00
CA GLN A 1003 -25.62 -12.40 -12.00
C GLN A 1003 -24.97 -12.94 -10.73
N SER A 1004 -25.62 -12.70 -9.60
CA SER A 1004 -25.36 -13.39 -8.34
C SER A 1004 -26.67 -13.81 -7.67
N VAL A 1005 -26.57 -14.78 -6.78
CA VAL A 1005 -27.69 -15.26 -5.96
C VAL A 1005 -27.37 -15.10 -4.48
N LEU A 1006 -28.42 -14.93 -3.68
CA LEU A 1006 -28.35 -14.96 -2.22
C LEU A 1006 -29.37 -15.98 -1.72
N TYR A 1007 -28.86 -17.12 -1.28
CA TYR A 1007 -29.67 -18.26 -0.82
C TYR A 1007 -29.70 -18.33 0.70
N LYS A 1008 -30.85 -18.73 1.23
CA LYS A 1008 -30.98 -19.28 2.58
C LYS A 1008 -31.04 -20.81 2.50
N ILE A 1009 -30.22 -21.47 3.31
CA ILE A 1009 -30.15 -22.93 3.45
C ILE A 1009 -30.57 -23.29 4.87
N THR A 1010 -31.68 -24.00 5.02
CA THR A 1010 -32.18 -24.50 6.31
C THR A 1010 -31.98 -26.01 6.38
N LEU A 1011 -31.20 -26.48 7.36
CA LEU A 1011 -30.99 -27.90 7.61
C LEU A 1011 -32.24 -28.53 8.25
N LYS A 1012 -32.69 -29.66 7.72
CA LYS A 1012 -33.80 -30.42 8.32
C LYS A 1012 -33.27 -31.29 9.44
N SER A 1013 -33.93 -31.23 10.60
CA SER A 1013 -33.66 -32.19 11.67
C SER A 1013 -34.01 -33.60 11.21
N ASN A 1014 -33.04 -34.51 11.24
CA ASN A 1014 -33.34 -35.94 11.25
C ASN A 1014 -34.35 -36.22 12.38
N GLY A 1015 -35.37 -37.04 12.08
CA GLY A 1015 -36.45 -37.35 13.01
C GLY A 1015 -35.94 -37.87 14.36
N PRO A 1016 -36.77 -37.81 15.42
CA PRO A 1016 -36.32 -38.08 16.78
C PRO A 1016 -35.63 -39.44 16.88
N LYS A 1017 -34.47 -39.49 17.56
CA LYS A 1017 -33.84 -40.75 17.97
C LYS A 1017 -34.93 -41.62 18.61
N GLY A 1018 -35.10 -42.83 18.09
CA GLY A 1018 -36.01 -43.80 18.68
C GLY A 1018 -35.69 -43.99 20.16
N LYS A 1019 -36.74 -44.13 20.98
CA LYS A 1019 -36.55 -44.67 22.33
C LYS A 1019 -36.21 -46.14 22.21
N GLU A 1020 -34.99 -46.50 22.59
CA GLU A 1020 -34.65 -47.78 23.21
C GLU A 1020 -33.95 -47.47 24.53
#